data_AF-A0A3E4URX8-F1
#
_entry.id   AF-A0A3E4URX8-F1
#
_cell.length_a   1.000
_cell.length_b   1.000
_cell.length_c   1.000
_cell.angle_alpha   90.00
_cell.angle_beta   90.00
_cell.angle_gamma   90.00
#
_symmetry.space_group_name_H-M   'P 1'
#
loop_
_entity.id
_entity.type
_entity.pdbx_description
1 polymer ?
#
loop_
_entity_poly.entity_id
_entity_poly.type
_entity_poly.pdbx_seq_one_letter_code
_entity_poly.pdbx_strand_id
1 'polypeptide(L)'
;MSLFAAMLLLTGSGCILMTGCQKDYDGQIEILRNQIENGDVNVDNLLEKIELIEKQIVTLQEAAKEHAEFKESISKLIKDLETTKNELEGKIAELQKAMEENDQNIKNMIEQAVQEFDKKLLELSKEIDAEISAKYNELDGRIRKLEEQYQSLQEKQNATEKAISDLKEEIANLKESQLEEKQKLENALKQLEELNQKLTDNLERIDSKLEELDNAAKENAQNLEQLREDTKNDILNLKNEVDGKINEIDTQLEGISDAVSELQDTVRNLNTRYDELDKRINKLIGDYDAQIEKIWDAIKDINNGGGTTDPELSKLVEQLQNDLKDLQAKVEELNAKYLSIESLYGKLGERMGNVESIVKDHTARISALEEQLDALGVRVTDLEKQVEQMKQIYDDAIADIKKRLNSLENGSVPPADLSQIKQMLNELQAYVNKNTNDILQLKGDQEKQAALLSALESKMNAGFLALNNNYNALSGRVDEIYKRLEDALAELPDLGKLKADVLKNQKDILDLQEKYNELNGKMDKFVTIEEVENMLADYYNKKEIDEKFAMVYEQLNNIPNKDEMDKLIEEATKEIKDQLALMQGEINELKNKCTELEEKVDRLFNRIQSMVIIPQYSSNEEVELKPREGNKYELNVNVKINPADVLNEVTALEGYFHIDSREAIPTRGAGDAGPAFTVEKVAVKDAAEGIFTVTATCELPTVDPVTHKMPFTVAVEFENSNNNRSTSYKGVRYVPAQSEDQTTYEFKSGTEVVRTKADLGLSAFAEEDIYKHAVLGEVKNVDTKVIQIVDNLPVFATEVLGSSTANESNQNIPVVYSLGIIYDEAGKPQPDLPNYIKVDMHNGALSMGLTLDPSRVTDDLTGYKVVIGLQARKDGINYGEPAYICVELQKK
;
A
#
# COMPACT_ATOMS: atom_id res chain seq x y z
N MET A 1 -18.85 87.58 -41.42
CA MET A 1 -18.63 88.51 -42.55
C MET A 1 -19.93 88.98 -43.24
N SER A 2 -21.12 88.58 -42.81
CA SER A 2 -22.38 89.07 -43.42
C SER A 2 -23.00 90.30 -42.73
N LEU A 3 -22.43 90.78 -41.62
CA LEU A 3 -22.89 91.99 -40.90
C LEU A 3 -22.34 93.31 -41.46
N PHE A 4 -21.27 93.27 -42.27
CA PHE A 4 -20.70 94.47 -42.91
C PHE A 4 -21.45 94.90 -44.18
N ALA A 5 -22.26 94.01 -44.77
CA ALA A 5 -23.02 94.30 -45.99
C ALA A 5 -24.37 94.99 -45.71
N ALA A 6 -24.95 94.81 -44.52
CA ALA A 6 -26.21 95.45 -44.14
C ALA A 6 -26.02 96.89 -43.63
N MET A 7 -24.85 97.21 -43.04
CA MET A 7 -24.56 98.56 -42.53
C MET A 7 -24.18 99.56 -43.64
N LEU A 8 -23.79 99.09 -44.84
CA LEU A 8 -23.50 99.95 -45.99
C LEU A 8 -24.75 100.43 -46.76
N LEU A 9 -25.91 99.82 -46.54
CA LEU A 9 -27.17 100.17 -47.23
C LEU A 9 -27.98 101.26 -46.53
N LEU A 10 -27.61 101.66 -45.30
CA LEU A 10 -28.33 102.66 -44.50
C LEU A 10 -27.64 104.05 -44.44
N THR A 11 -26.46 104.22 -45.04
CA THR A 11 -25.76 105.52 -45.10
C THR A 11 -25.55 106.06 -46.52
N GLY A 12 -26.18 105.46 -47.54
CA GLY A 12 -25.89 105.76 -48.96
C GLY A 12 -27.01 106.39 -49.78
N SER A 13 -28.19 106.64 -49.23
CA SER A 13 -29.39 106.97 -50.04
C SER A 13 -30.14 108.23 -49.58
N GLY A 14 -29.50 109.09 -48.80
CA GLY A 14 -30.14 110.28 -48.23
C GLY A 14 -30.16 111.55 -49.10
N CYS A 15 -29.66 111.55 -50.34
CA CYS A 15 -29.39 112.82 -51.04
C CYS A 15 -29.75 112.89 -52.54
N ILE A 16 -30.55 111.97 -53.10
CA ILE A 16 -30.79 111.97 -54.58
C ILE A 16 -32.28 112.06 -54.99
N LEU A 17 -33.25 111.91 -54.08
CA LEU A 17 -34.68 111.90 -54.45
C LEU A 17 -35.50 113.14 -54.04
N MET A 18 -34.87 114.18 -53.47
CA MET A 18 -35.57 115.39 -53.02
C MET A 18 -35.34 116.63 -53.89
N THR A 19 -34.60 116.55 -55.01
CA THR A 19 -34.27 117.74 -55.83
C THR A 19 -35.28 118.04 -56.94
N GLY A 20 -36.10 117.06 -57.34
CA GLY A 20 -37.15 117.22 -58.36
C GLY A 20 -38.45 117.82 -57.80
N CYS A 21 -38.94 117.29 -56.69
CA CYS A 21 -40.20 117.73 -56.08
C CYS A 21 -40.08 119.12 -55.40
N GLN A 22 -38.93 119.42 -54.78
CA GLN A 22 -38.75 120.68 -54.06
C GLN A 22 -38.71 121.89 -55.03
N LYS A 23 -38.16 121.71 -56.24
CA LYS A 23 -38.12 122.74 -57.28
C LYS A 23 -39.50 123.06 -57.87
N ASP A 24 -40.39 122.07 -57.91
CA ASP A 24 -41.74 122.19 -58.46
C ASP A 24 -42.71 122.83 -57.44
N TYR A 25 -42.55 122.50 -56.15
CA TYR A 25 -43.28 123.16 -55.06
C TYR A 25 -42.83 124.62 -54.87
N ASP A 26 -41.52 124.90 -54.91
CA ASP A 26 -41.02 126.27 -54.80
C ASP A 26 -41.50 127.15 -55.99
N GLY A 27 -41.54 126.60 -57.20
CA GLY A 27 -42.10 127.27 -58.37
C GLY A 27 -43.60 127.54 -58.25
N GLN A 28 -44.37 126.60 -57.72
CA GLN A 28 -45.81 126.79 -57.48
C GLN A 28 -46.08 127.83 -56.37
N ILE A 29 -45.28 127.83 -55.30
CA ILE A 29 -45.36 128.84 -54.23
C ILE A 29 -45.00 130.23 -54.76
N GLU A 30 -44.00 130.35 -55.64
CA GLU A 30 -43.59 131.63 -56.22
C GLU A 30 -44.60 132.17 -57.26
N ILE A 31 -45.28 131.30 -58.00
CA ILE A 31 -46.40 131.70 -58.88
C ILE A 31 -47.58 132.22 -58.06
N LEU A 32 -47.97 131.52 -56.98
CA LEU A 32 -49.06 131.95 -56.12
C LEU A 32 -48.73 133.27 -55.40
N ARG A 33 -47.48 133.44 -54.92
CA ARG A 33 -47.02 134.67 -54.28
C ARG A 33 -47.09 135.87 -55.24
N ASN A 34 -46.64 135.71 -56.50
CA ASN A 34 -46.73 136.76 -57.52
C ASN A 34 -48.18 137.09 -57.95
N GLN A 35 -49.11 136.14 -57.85
CA GLN A 35 -50.53 136.37 -58.15
C GLN A 35 -51.22 137.18 -57.06
N ILE A 36 -50.89 136.93 -55.78
CA ILE A 36 -51.39 137.70 -54.63
C ILE A 36 -50.85 139.14 -54.69
N GLU A 37 -49.55 139.30 -54.90
CA GLU A 37 -48.89 140.61 -54.91
C GLU A 37 -49.35 141.51 -56.08
N ASN A 38 -49.66 140.94 -57.26
CA ASN A 38 -50.29 141.67 -58.37
C ASN A 38 -51.76 142.03 -58.11
N GLY A 39 -52.48 141.23 -57.31
CA GLY A 39 -53.87 141.48 -56.93
C GLY A 39 -54.00 142.70 -56.02
N ASP A 40 -53.20 142.75 -54.95
CA ASP A 40 -53.17 143.87 -54.00
C ASP A 40 -52.81 145.20 -54.67
N VAL A 41 -51.80 145.21 -55.55
CA VAL A 41 -51.36 146.40 -56.29
C VAL A 41 -52.46 146.96 -57.22
N ASN A 42 -53.34 146.10 -57.76
CA ASN A 42 -54.43 146.53 -58.63
C ASN A 42 -55.61 147.13 -57.86
N VAL A 43 -55.93 146.62 -56.66
CA VAL A 43 -57.01 147.14 -55.81
C VAL A 43 -56.63 148.53 -55.27
N ASP A 44 -55.40 148.70 -54.78
CA ASP A 44 -54.90 149.98 -54.28
C ASP A 44 -54.94 151.08 -55.36
N ASN A 45 -54.55 150.77 -56.60
CA ASN A 45 -54.62 151.68 -57.73
C ASN A 45 -56.06 152.10 -58.10
N LEU A 46 -57.06 151.23 -57.86
CA LEU A 46 -58.47 151.56 -58.13
C LEU A 46 -59.06 152.44 -57.02
N LEU A 47 -58.67 152.23 -55.76
CA LEU A 47 -59.01 153.09 -54.64
C LEU A 47 -58.48 154.52 -54.83
N GLU A 48 -57.22 154.66 -55.26
CA GLU A 48 -56.59 155.96 -55.51
C GLU A 48 -57.27 156.75 -56.64
N LYS A 49 -57.83 156.04 -57.65
CA LYS A 49 -58.63 156.64 -58.72
C LYS A 49 -60.00 157.15 -58.25
N ILE A 50 -60.65 156.46 -57.31
CA ILE A 50 -61.90 156.94 -56.69
C ILE A 50 -61.65 158.26 -55.95
N GLU A 51 -60.57 158.33 -55.17
CA GLU A 51 -60.21 159.51 -54.38
C GLU A 51 -59.95 160.74 -55.29
N LEU A 52 -59.34 160.51 -56.46
CA LEU A 52 -59.13 161.52 -57.50
C LEU A 52 -60.44 162.01 -58.14
N ILE A 53 -61.38 161.09 -58.42
CA ILE A 53 -62.71 161.42 -58.96
C ILE A 53 -63.52 162.22 -57.94
N GLU A 54 -63.50 161.85 -56.66
CA GLU A 54 -64.14 162.61 -55.58
C GLU A 54 -63.62 164.05 -55.52
N LYS A 55 -62.29 164.22 -55.58
CA LYS A 55 -61.67 165.54 -55.65
C LYS A 55 -62.17 166.33 -56.87
N GLN A 56 -62.22 165.71 -58.04
CA GLN A 56 -62.72 166.35 -59.27
C GLN A 56 -64.19 166.77 -59.16
N ILE A 57 -65.04 165.96 -58.53
CA ILE A 57 -66.45 166.31 -58.27
C ILE A 57 -66.54 167.57 -57.38
N VAL A 58 -65.75 167.65 -56.31
CA VAL A 58 -65.74 168.82 -55.41
C VAL A 58 -65.33 170.09 -56.16
N THR A 59 -64.25 170.05 -56.95
CA THR A 59 -63.78 171.21 -57.72
C THR A 59 -64.82 171.65 -58.76
N LEU A 60 -65.52 170.71 -59.40
CA LEU A 60 -66.60 171.01 -60.34
C LEU A 60 -67.83 171.61 -59.63
N GLN A 61 -68.16 171.15 -58.42
CA GLN A 61 -69.25 171.73 -57.62
C GLN A 61 -68.98 173.18 -57.22
N GLU A 62 -67.73 173.55 -56.97
CA GLU A 62 -67.32 174.95 -56.74
C GLU A 62 -67.43 175.80 -58.02
N ALA A 63 -66.92 175.29 -59.15
CA ALA A 63 -67.00 175.97 -60.44
C ALA A 63 -68.45 176.25 -60.90
N ALA A 64 -69.41 175.38 -60.53
CA ALA A 64 -70.84 175.58 -60.82
C ALA A 64 -71.47 176.80 -60.11
N LYS A 65 -70.86 177.30 -59.02
CA LYS A 65 -71.37 178.46 -58.27
C LYS A 65 -71.00 179.79 -58.90
N GLU A 66 -69.85 179.86 -59.57
CA GLU A 66 -69.31 181.11 -60.12
C GLU A 66 -69.75 181.39 -61.56
N HIS A 67 -70.06 180.34 -62.34
CA HIS A 67 -70.37 180.46 -63.76
C HIS A 67 -71.78 179.97 -64.09
N ALA A 68 -72.77 180.85 -63.93
CA ALA A 68 -74.17 180.56 -64.25
C ALA A 68 -74.38 180.07 -65.70
N GLU A 69 -73.52 180.48 -66.63
CA GLU A 69 -73.56 180.08 -68.05
C GLU A 69 -73.15 178.61 -68.30
N PHE A 70 -72.46 177.95 -67.36
CA PHE A 70 -71.95 176.57 -67.52
C PHE A 70 -72.56 175.54 -66.54
N LYS A 71 -73.52 175.97 -65.70
CA LYS A 71 -74.11 175.17 -64.61
C LYS A 71 -74.72 173.84 -65.06
N GLU A 72 -75.35 173.80 -66.23
CA GLU A 72 -76.01 172.60 -66.75
C GLU A 72 -74.99 171.55 -67.23
N SER A 73 -73.93 171.97 -67.91
CA SER A 73 -72.83 171.09 -68.34
C SER A 73 -72.01 170.57 -67.16
N ILE A 74 -71.74 171.40 -66.15
CA ILE A 74 -71.01 170.99 -64.94
C ILE A 74 -71.84 169.99 -64.12
N SER A 75 -73.16 170.19 -63.99
CA SER A 75 -74.04 169.25 -63.29
C SER A 75 -74.10 167.88 -63.98
N LYS A 76 -74.04 167.86 -65.31
CA LYS A 76 -73.96 166.60 -66.07
C LYS A 76 -72.63 165.89 -65.83
N LEU A 77 -71.51 166.62 -65.84
CA LEU A 77 -70.18 166.05 -65.61
C LEU A 77 -70.01 165.47 -64.19
N ILE A 78 -70.55 166.15 -63.18
CA ILE A 78 -70.57 165.64 -61.79
C ILE A 78 -71.35 164.32 -61.73
N LYS A 79 -72.53 164.26 -62.38
CA LYS A 79 -73.36 163.05 -62.38
C LYS A 79 -72.69 161.88 -63.09
N ASP A 80 -71.98 162.14 -64.19
CA ASP A 80 -71.22 161.13 -64.92
C ASP A 80 -70.04 160.63 -64.06
N LEU A 81 -69.34 161.53 -63.35
CA LEU A 81 -68.26 161.18 -62.42
C LEU A 81 -68.78 160.40 -61.20
N GLU A 82 -69.93 160.77 -60.62
CA GLU A 82 -70.57 160.03 -59.52
C GLU A 82 -71.01 158.63 -59.96
N THR A 83 -71.51 158.49 -61.18
CA THR A 83 -71.84 157.17 -61.75
C THR A 83 -70.59 156.31 -61.90
N THR A 84 -69.50 156.90 -62.43
CA THR A 84 -68.22 156.21 -62.61
C THR A 84 -67.61 155.80 -61.27
N LYS A 85 -67.70 156.67 -60.25
CA LYS A 85 -67.26 156.39 -58.89
C LYS A 85 -68.00 155.18 -58.30
N ASN A 86 -69.32 155.18 -58.38
CA ASN A 86 -70.14 154.09 -57.83
C ASN A 86 -69.89 152.75 -58.57
N GLU A 87 -69.63 152.78 -59.88
CA GLU A 87 -69.23 151.59 -60.63
C GLU A 87 -67.85 151.06 -60.20
N LEU A 88 -66.90 151.94 -59.90
CA LEU A 88 -65.58 151.54 -59.38
C LEU A 88 -65.69 150.97 -57.96
N GLU A 89 -66.48 151.58 -57.08
CA GLU A 89 -66.77 151.06 -55.73
C GLU A 89 -67.40 149.66 -55.80
N GLY A 90 -68.34 149.45 -56.72
CA GLY A 90 -68.96 148.15 -56.96
C GLY A 90 -67.96 147.06 -57.39
N LYS A 91 -67.05 147.38 -58.32
CA LYS A 91 -66.01 146.44 -58.77
C LYS A 91 -64.98 146.11 -57.70
N ILE A 92 -64.61 147.07 -56.85
CA ILE A 92 -63.71 146.83 -55.72
C ILE A 92 -64.35 145.87 -54.72
N ALA A 93 -65.64 146.05 -54.40
CA ALA A 93 -66.37 145.16 -53.50
C ALA A 93 -66.47 143.72 -54.03
N GLU A 94 -66.70 143.56 -55.34
CA GLU A 94 -66.70 142.23 -55.99
C GLU A 94 -65.32 141.55 -55.92
N LEU A 95 -64.24 142.31 -56.17
CA LEU A 95 -62.87 141.78 -56.09
C LEU A 95 -62.47 141.40 -54.66
N GLN A 96 -62.83 142.22 -53.66
CA GLN A 96 -62.58 141.91 -52.25
C GLN A 96 -63.28 140.61 -51.82
N LYS A 97 -64.54 140.43 -52.21
CA LYS A 97 -65.29 139.21 -51.92
C LYS A 97 -64.67 137.97 -52.59
N ALA A 98 -64.23 138.09 -53.84
CA ALA A 98 -63.56 136.99 -54.55
C ALA A 98 -62.23 136.60 -53.89
N MET A 99 -61.48 137.56 -53.34
CA MET A 99 -60.25 137.28 -52.57
C MET A 99 -60.55 136.51 -51.28
N GLU A 100 -61.56 136.92 -50.50
CA GLU A 100 -61.95 136.23 -49.26
C GLU A 100 -62.43 134.79 -49.52
N GLU A 101 -63.21 134.57 -50.59
CA GLU A 101 -63.67 133.23 -50.97
C GLU A 101 -62.50 132.32 -51.38
N ASN A 102 -61.48 132.87 -52.07
CA ASN A 102 -60.31 132.12 -52.49
C ASN A 102 -59.40 131.76 -51.31
N ASP A 103 -59.18 132.68 -50.37
CA ASP A 103 -58.43 132.43 -49.13
C ASP A 103 -59.04 131.28 -48.31
N GLN A 104 -60.37 131.26 -48.18
CA GLN A 104 -61.06 130.20 -47.46
C GLN A 104 -60.95 128.84 -48.16
N ASN A 105 -60.98 128.81 -49.49
CA ASN A 105 -60.79 127.57 -50.27
C ASN A 105 -59.37 127.01 -50.10
N ILE A 106 -58.35 127.86 -50.18
CA ILE A 106 -56.95 127.46 -49.98
C ILE A 106 -56.78 126.87 -48.58
N LYS A 107 -57.34 127.51 -47.55
CA LYS A 107 -57.27 127.03 -46.17
C LYS A 107 -57.90 125.64 -45.99
N ASN A 108 -59.08 125.43 -46.57
CA ASN A 108 -59.78 124.13 -46.49
C ASN A 108 -58.99 123.01 -47.20
N MET A 109 -58.38 123.30 -48.35
CA MET A 109 -57.53 122.34 -49.07
C MET A 109 -56.30 121.94 -48.26
N ILE A 110 -55.65 122.90 -47.57
CA ILE A 110 -54.50 122.63 -46.71
C ILE A 110 -54.90 121.74 -45.52
N GLU A 111 -56.01 122.05 -44.84
CA GLU A 111 -56.48 121.25 -43.70
C GLU A 111 -56.80 119.79 -44.10
N GLN A 112 -57.43 119.58 -45.26
CA GLN A 112 -57.70 118.23 -45.75
C GLN A 112 -56.42 117.46 -46.05
N ALA A 113 -55.43 118.08 -46.69
CA ALA A 113 -54.15 117.45 -47.00
C ALA A 113 -53.39 117.04 -45.72
N VAL A 114 -53.39 117.89 -44.69
CA VAL A 114 -52.75 117.58 -43.39
C VAL A 114 -53.42 116.38 -42.72
N GLN A 115 -54.76 116.34 -42.66
CA GLN A 115 -55.48 115.21 -42.06
C GLN A 115 -55.21 113.89 -42.79
N GLU A 116 -55.10 113.93 -44.12
CA GLU A 116 -54.84 112.73 -44.92
C GLU A 116 -53.39 112.23 -44.72
N PHE A 117 -52.42 113.14 -44.55
CA PHE A 117 -51.05 112.79 -44.18
C PHE A 117 -50.95 112.17 -42.78
N ASP A 118 -51.61 112.75 -41.78
CA ASP A 118 -51.60 112.25 -40.41
C ASP A 118 -52.20 110.83 -40.32
N LYS A 119 -53.27 110.57 -41.08
CA LYS A 119 -53.88 109.24 -41.14
C LYS A 119 -52.90 108.21 -41.72
N LYS A 120 -52.21 108.53 -42.82
CA LYS A 120 -51.21 107.64 -43.43
C LYS A 120 -50.04 107.39 -42.49
N LEU A 121 -49.59 108.39 -41.75
CA LEU A 121 -48.54 108.23 -40.74
C LEU A 121 -48.97 107.28 -39.61
N LEU A 122 -50.20 107.39 -39.13
CA LEU A 122 -50.73 106.52 -38.09
C LEU A 122 -50.88 105.06 -38.55
N GLU A 123 -51.34 104.86 -39.80
CA GLU A 123 -51.42 103.52 -40.41
C GLU A 123 -50.03 102.88 -40.54
N LEU A 124 -49.04 103.65 -41.03
CA LEU A 124 -47.67 103.17 -41.15
C LEU A 124 -47.05 102.81 -39.79
N SER A 125 -47.31 103.61 -38.74
CA SER A 125 -46.83 103.31 -37.39
C SER A 125 -47.41 101.99 -36.86
N LYS A 126 -48.70 101.74 -37.08
CA LYS A 126 -49.35 100.50 -36.63
C LYS A 126 -48.81 99.27 -37.35
N GLU A 127 -48.53 99.38 -38.65
CA GLU A 127 -47.93 98.29 -39.43
C GLU A 127 -46.52 97.97 -38.92
N ILE A 128 -45.69 98.98 -38.67
CA ILE A 128 -44.35 98.81 -38.11
C ILE A 128 -44.40 98.12 -36.74
N ASP A 129 -45.27 98.57 -35.83
CA ASP A 129 -45.40 97.98 -34.49
C ASP A 129 -45.85 96.52 -34.55
N ALA A 130 -46.78 96.20 -35.45
CA ALA A 130 -47.25 94.83 -35.66
C ALA A 130 -46.14 93.92 -36.20
N GLU A 131 -45.36 94.40 -37.18
CA GLU A 131 -44.29 93.62 -37.79
C GLU A 131 -43.11 93.39 -36.84
N ILE A 132 -42.72 94.42 -36.06
CA ILE A 132 -41.70 94.30 -35.01
C ILE A 132 -42.14 93.30 -33.94
N SER A 133 -43.40 93.38 -33.48
CA SER A 133 -43.93 92.46 -32.46
C SER A 133 -43.96 91.02 -32.96
N ALA A 134 -44.35 90.80 -34.22
CA ALA A 134 -44.33 89.46 -34.83
C ALA A 134 -42.91 88.90 -34.90
N LYS A 135 -41.92 89.72 -35.30
CA LYS A 135 -40.51 89.32 -35.35
C LYS A 135 -39.92 89.03 -33.98
N TYR A 136 -40.31 89.80 -32.97
CA TYR A 136 -39.87 89.58 -31.58
C TYR A 136 -40.39 88.23 -31.05
N ASN A 137 -41.68 87.93 -31.26
CA ASN A 137 -42.27 86.65 -30.85
C ASN A 137 -41.65 85.46 -31.61
N GLU A 138 -41.33 85.62 -32.90
CA GLU A 138 -40.62 84.60 -33.66
C GLU A 138 -39.23 84.31 -33.08
N LEU A 139 -38.50 85.36 -32.67
CA LEU A 139 -37.16 85.24 -32.07
C LEU A 139 -37.22 84.56 -30.71
N ASP A 140 -38.16 84.95 -29.85
CA ASP A 140 -38.37 84.35 -28.52
C ASP A 140 -38.69 82.84 -28.63
N GLY A 141 -39.54 82.48 -29.59
CA GLY A 141 -39.83 81.08 -29.89
C GLY A 141 -38.61 80.27 -30.36
N ARG A 142 -37.66 80.89 -31.08
CA ARG A 142 -36.38 80.26 -31.47
C ARG A 142 -35.43 80.10 -30.28
N ILE A 143 -35.36 81.11 -29.41
CA ILE A 143 -34.55 81.07 -28.19
C ILE A 143 -35.02 79.92 -27.29
N ARG A 144 -36.32 79.82 -27.03
CA ARG A 144 -36.88 78.75 -26.20
C ARG A 144 -36.56 77.34 -26.71
N LYS A 145 -36.60 77.14 -28.04
CA LYS A 145 -36.21 75.86 -28.66
C LYS A 145 -34.72 75.55 -28.50
N LEU A 146 -33.85 76.57 -28.58
CA LEU A 146 -32.41 76.40 -28.36
C LEU A 146 -32.10 76.06 -26.90
N GLU A 147 -32.80 76.67 -25.95
CA GLU A 147 -32.67 76.34 -24.52
C GLU A 147 -33.08 74.90 -24.23
N GLU A 148 -34.19 74.43 -24.81
CA GLU A 148 -34.63 73.03 -24.73
C GLU A 148 -33.57 72.07 -25.32
N GLN A 149 -32.99 72.40 -26.48
CA GLN A 149 -31.93 71.60 -27.09
C GLN A 149 -30.65 71.57 -26.25
N TYR A 150 -30.27 72.70 -25.65
CA TYR A 150 -29.11 72.80 -24.77
C TYR A 150 -29.27 71.91 -23.54
N GLN A 151 -30.45 71.92 -22.91
CA GLN A 151 -30.72 71.05 -21.77
C GLN A 151 -30.65 69.56 -22.14
N SER A 152 -31.24 69.17 -23.27
CA SER A 152 -31.14 67.77 -23.74
C SER A 152 -29.69 67.36 -24.02
N LEU A 153 -28.85 68.26 -24.53
CA LEU A 153 -27.43 68.00 -24.74
C LEU A 153 -26.68 67.86 -23.41
N GLN A 154 -27.01 68.69 -22.41
CA GLN A 154 -26.38 68.64 -21.10
C GLN A 154 -26.72 67.36 -20.33
N GLU A 155 -27.97 66.89 -20.42
CA GLU A 155 -28.37 65.59 -19.89
C GLU A 155 -27.60 64.44 -20.55
N LYS A 156 -27.43 64.47 -21.88
CA LYS A 156 -26.64 63.48 -22.62
C LYS A 156 -25.15 63.52 -22.26
N GLN A 157 -24.60 64.72 -22.05
CA GLN A 157 -23.22 64.88 -21.58
C GLN A 157 -23.04 64.21 -20.22
N ASN A 158 -23.92 64.52 -19.25
CA ASN A 158 -23.85 63.94 -17.90
C ASN A 158 -23.97 62.42 -17.92
N ALA A 159 -24.88 61.87 -18.75
CA ALA A 159 -25.01 60.41 -18.91
C ALA A 159 -23.74 59.78 -19.51
N THR A 160 -23.09 60.47 -20.45
CA THR A 160 -21.84 60.02 -21.07
C THR A 160 -20.69 60.06 -20.07
N GLU A 161 -20.58 61.13 -19.27
CA GLU A 161 -19.58 61.25 -18.20
C GLU A 161 -19.72 60.13 -17.17
N LYS A 162 -20.95 59.80 -16.78
CA LYS A 162 -21.23 58.67 -15.90
C LYS A 162 -20.78 57.34 -16.52
N ALA A 163 -21.13 57.08 -17.78
CA ALA A 163 -20.72 55.85 -18.47
C ALA A 163 -19.19 55.71 -18.59
N ILE A 164 -18.47 56.82 -18.83
CA ILE A 164 -17.01 56.83 -18.85
C ILE A 164 -16.43 56.51 -17.46
N SER A 165 -17.06 56.99 -16.39
CA SER A 165 -16.65 56.68 -15.02
C SER A 165 -16.84 55.19 -14.71
N ASP A 166 -18.01 54.65 -15.00
CA ASP A 166 -18.34 53.23 -14.77
C ASP A 166 -17.36 52.31 -15.55
N LEU A 167 -17.07 52.65 -16.81
CA LEU A 167 -16.09 51.91 -17.63
C LEU A 167 -14.66 51.99 -17.09
N LYS A 168 -14.24 53.12 -16.50
CA LYS A 168 -12.90 53.24 -15.88
C LYS A 168 -12.75 52.31 -14.68
N GLU A 169 -13.82 52.14 -13.90
CA GLU A 169 -13.84 51.25 -12.75
C GLU A 169 -13.79 49.78 -13.20
N GLU A 170 -14.57 49.39 -14.21
CA GLU A 170 -14.48 48.05 -14.80
C GLU A 170 -13.08 47.73 -15.34
N ILE A 171 -12.45 48.68 -16.03
CA ILE A 171 -11.07 48.51 -16.53
C ILE A 171 -10.08 48.33 -15.38
N ALA A 172 -10.25 49.04 -14.27
CA ALA A 172 -9.39 48.89 -13.09
C ALA A 172 -9.52 47.49 -12.47
N ASN A 173 -10.76 47.02 -12.29
CA ASN A 173 -11.05 45.69 -11.74
C ASN A 173 -10.53 44.56 -12.65
N LEU A 174 -10.69 44.69 -13.96
CA LEU A 174 -10.14 43.74 -14.94
C LEU A 174 -8.62 43.68 -14.87
N LYS A 175 -7.95 44.83 -14.68
CA LYS A 175 -6.49 44.89 -14.58
C LYS A 175 -5.96 44.22 -13.31
N GLU A 176 -6.67 44.35 -12.19
CA GLU A 176 -6.34 43.68 -10.94
C GLU A 176 -6.53 42.16 -11.06
N SER A 177 -7.65 41.72 -11.63
CA SER A 177 -7.91 40.30 -11.91
C SER A 177 -6.84 39.67 -12.81
N GLN A 178 -6.40 40.38 -13.87
CA GLN A 178 -5.34 39.88 -14.75
C GLN A 178 -3.99 39.77 -14.03
N LEU A 179 -3.70 40.65 -13.06
CA LEU A 179 -2.47 40.59 -12.28
C LEU A 179 -2.47 39.36 -11.36
N GLU A 180 -3.58 39.08 -10.71
CA GLU A 180 -3.74 37.88 -9.87
C GLU A 180 -3.62 36.57 -10.68
N GLU A 181 -4.26 36.50 -11.86
CA GLU A 181 -4.13 35.32 -12.74
C GLU A 181 -2.69 35.12 -13.20
N LYS A 182 -1.99 36.20 -13.58
CA LYS A 182 -0.58 36.15 -13.96
C LYS A 182 0.27 35.57 -12.81
N GLN A 183 0.03 36.01 -11.58
CA GLN A 183 0.77 35.53 -10.40
C GLN A 183 0.53 34.03 -10.14
N LYS A 184 -0.72 33.57 -10.32
CA LYS A 184 -1.07 32.14 -10.23
C LYS A 184 -0.34 31.32 -11.29
N LEU A 185 -0.26 31.84 -12.52
CA LEU A 185 0.44 31.18 -13.63
C LEU A 185 1.95 31.08 -13.39
N GLU A 186 2.57 32.15 -12.89
CA GLU A 186 4.00 32.17 -12.54
C GLU A 186 4.33 31.15 -11.44
N ASN A 187 3.48 31.04 -10.42
CA ASN A 187 3.65 30.03 -9.36
C ASN A 187 3.50 28.60 -9.89
N ALA A 188 2.51 28.35 -10.76
CA ALA A 188 2.33 27.06 -11.39
C ALA A 188 3.52 26.68 -12.28
N LEU A 189 4.09 27.65 -13.01
CA LEU A 189 5.27 27.45 -13.84
C LEU A 189 6.47 27.00 -13.00
N LYS A 190 6.69 27.67 -11.86
CA LYS A 190 7.78 27.33 -10.92
C LYS A 190 7.63 25.94 -10.32
N GLN A 191 6.42 25.54 -9.95
CA GLN A 191 6.14 24.19 -9.47
C GLN A 191 6.42 23.13 -10.55
N LEU A 192 6.11 23.45 -11.81
CA LEU A 192 6.36 22.55 -12.93
C LEU A 192 7.86 22.39 -13.20
N GLU A 193 8.64 23.48 -13.10
CA GLU A 193 10.10 23.45 -13.19
C GLU A 193 10.74 22.59 -12.09
N GLU A 194 10.31 22.75 -10.84
CA GLU A 194 10.77 21.94 -9.70
C GLU A 194 10.44 20.45 -9.88
N LEU A 195 9.24 20.14 -10.39
CA LEU A 195 8.84 18.76 -10.68
C LEU A 195 9.69 18.17 -11.80
N ASN A 196 9.95 18.94 -12.86
CA ASN A 196 10.77 18.49 -13.98
C ASN A 196 12.21 18.18 -13.53
N GLN A 197 12.79 19.01 -12.64
CA GLN A 197 14.12 18.74 -12.09
C GLN A 197 14.15 17.45 -11.27
N LYS A 198 13.15 17.22 -10.38
CA LYS A 198 13.05 15.96 -9.64
C LYS A 198 12.93 14.74 -10.54
N LEU A 199 12.22 14.88 -11.67
CA LEU A 199 12.09 13.81 -12.65
C LEU A 199 13.43 13.50 -13.32
N THR A 200 14.21 14.52 -13.67
CA THR A 200 15.57 14.37 -14.19
C THR A 200 16.49 13.65 -13.20
N ASP A 201 16.51 14.07 -11.93
CA ASP A 201 17.35 13.46 -10.90
C ASP A 201 17.00 11.97 -10.70
N ASN A 202 15.71 11.63 -10.78
CA ASN A 202 15.25 10.24 -10.68
C ASN A 202 15.68 9.41 -11.89
N LEU A 203 15.67 9.97 -13.10
CA LEU A 203 16.12 9.28 -14.31
C LEU A 203 17.62 8.96 -14.24
N GLU A 204 18.45 9.92 -13.82
CA GLU A 204 19.89 9.71 -13.64
C GLU A 204 20.20 8.61 -12.60
N ARG A 205 19.41 8.56 -11.52
CA ARG A 205 19.54 7.54 -10.48
C ARG A 205 19.11 6.14 -10.97
N ILE A 206 18.10 6.07 -11.84
CA ILE A 206 17.68 4.82 -12.48
C ILE A 206 18.76 4.33 -13.44
N ASP A 207 19.33 5.22 -14.26
CA ASP A 207 20.42 4.87 -15.18
C ASP A 207 21.64 4.30 -14.45
N SER A 208 22.02 4.93 -13.32
CA SER A 208 23.13 4.43 -12.48
C SER A 208 22.86 3.02 -11.95
N LYS A 209 21.62 2.74 -11.50
CA LYS A 209 21.23 1.41 -11.02
C LYS A 209 21.19 0.37 -12.14
N LEU A 210 20.84 0.77 -13.36
CA LEU A 210 20.86 -0.13 -14.51
C LEU A 210 22.29 -0.54 -14.87
N GLU A 211 23.27 0.37 -14.77
CA GLU A 211 24.68 0.04 -14.95
C GLU A 211 25.19 -0.92 -13.87
N GLU A 212 24.83 -0.70 -12.59
CA GLU A 212 25.16 -1.62 -11.50
C GLU A 212 24.60 -3.03 -11.76
N LEU A 213 23.35 -3.12 -12.22
CA LEU A 213 22.71 -4.39 -12.52
C LEU A 213 23.37 -5.12 -13.70
N ASP A 214 23.73 -4.39 -14.77
CA ASP A 214 24.44 -4.95 -15.94
C ASP A 214 25.82 -5.50 -15.55
N ASN A 215 26.54 -4.80 -14.68
CA ASN A 215 27.82 -5.27 -14.15
C ASN A 215 27.65 -6.54 -13.30
N ALA A 216 26.68 -6.58 -12.40
CA ALA A 216 26.38 -7.77 -11.59
C ALA A 216 25.97 -8.97 -12.47
N ALA A 217 25.22 -8.74 -13.53
CA ALA A 217 24.84 -9.78 -14.49
C ALA A 217 26.07 -10.37 -15.22
N LYS A 218 27.00 -9.51 -15.66
CA LYS A 218 28.27 -9.95 -16.27
C LYS A 218 29.12 -10.76 -15.30
N GLU A 219 29.22 -10.33 -14.05
CA GLU A 219 30.00 -11.00 -13.01
C GLU A 219 29.40 -12.38 -12.66
N ASN A 220 28.08 -12.47 -12.53
CA ASN A 220 27.38 -13.74 -12.34
C ASN A 220 27.56 -14.71 -13.52
N ALA A 221 27.53 -14.20 -14.76
CA ALA A 221 27.77 -15.03 -15.95
C ALA A 221 29.19 -15.62 -15.95
N GLN A 222 30.19 -14.83 -15.54
CA GLN A 222 31.57 -15.32 -15.39
C GLN A 222 31.70 -16.37 -14.28
N ASN A 223 31.07 -16.14 -13.12
CA ASN A 223 31.08 -17.09 -12.01
C ASN A 223 30.42 -18.43 -12.39
N LEU A 224 29.32 -18.39 -13.15
CA LEU A 224 28.66 -19.59 -13.67
C LEU A 224 29.55 -20.38 -14.63
N GLU A 225 30.27 -19.69 -15.53
CA GLU A 225 31.18 -20.36 -16.45
C GLU A 225 32.37 -21.01 -15.72
N GLN A 226 32.91 -20.33 -14.69
CA GLN A 226 33.96 -20.89 -13.85
C GLN A 226 33.48 -22.14 -13.10
N LEU A 227 32.31 -22.07 -12.45
CA LEU A 227 31.72 -23.20 -11.73
C LEU A 227 31.48 -24.40 -12.67
N ARG A 228 31.06 -24.12 -13.91
CA ARG A 228 30.85 -25.15 -14.93
C ARG A 228 32.15 -25.85 -15.31
N GLU A 229 33.23 -25.11 -15.49
CA GLU A 229 34.53 -25.68 -15.85
C GLU A 229 35.15 -26.45 -14.68
N ASP A 230 35.00 -25.96 -13.44
CA ASP A 230 35.43 -26.67 -12.23
C ASP A 230 34.68 -28.00 -12.07
N THR A 231 33.35 -27.98 -12.22
CA THR A 231 32.50 -29.19 -12.17
C THR A 231 32.91 -30.21 -13.23
N LYS A 232 33.20 -29.75 -14.45
CA LYS A 232 33.67 -30.61 -15.54
C LYS A 232 35.01 -31.27 -15.20
N ASN A 233 35.93 -30.54 -14.59
CA ASN A 233 37.23 -31.07 -14.16
C ASN A 233 37.08 -32.13 -13.05
N ASP A 234 36.21 -31.89 -12.07
CA ASP A 234 35.93 -32.86 -11.00
C ASP A 234 35.33 -34.16 -11.54
N ILE A 235 34.37 -34.06 -12.47
CA ILE A 235 33.79 -35.24 -13.15
C ILE A 235 34.88 -36.02 -13.91
N LEU A 236 35.77 -35.32 -14.62
CA LEU A 236 36.88 -35.95 -15.34
C LEU A 236 37.84 -36.68 -14.41
N ASN A 237 38.17 -36.09 -13.26
CA ASN A 237 39.03 -36.71 -12.25
C ASN A 237 38.37 -37.96 -11.65
N LEU A 238 37.09 -37.87 -11.26
CA LEU A 238 36.34 -39.01 -10.75
C LEU A 238 36.25 -40.14 -11.78
N LYS A 239 36.00 -39.81 -13.05
CA LYS A 239 35.99 -40.80 -14.14
C LYS A 239 37.32 -41.55 -14.21
N ASN A 240 38.44 -40.83 -14.18
CA ASN A 240 39.76 -41.45 -14.26
C ASN A 240 40.05 -42.34 -13.03
N GLU A 241 39.61 -41.95 -11.84
CA GLU A 241 39.76 -42.76 -10.63
C GLU A 241 38.92 -44.05 -10.71
N VAL A 242 37.68 -43.95 -11.18
CA VAL A 242 36.79 -45.11 -11.38
C VAL A 242 37.38 -46.06 -12.43
N ASP A 243 37.83 -45.54 -13.57
CA ASP A 243 38.49 -46.34 -14.62
C ASP A 243 39.74 -47.07 -14.05
N GLY A 244 40.51 -46.39 -13.20
CA GLY A 244 41.65 -46.99 -12.50
C GLY A 244 41.26 -48.16 -11.60
N LYS A 245 40.25 -47.97 -10.75
CA LYS A 245 39.74 -49.02 -9.84
C LYS A 245 39.15 -50.21 -10.60
N ILE A 246 38.47 -49.97 -11.73
CA ILE A 246 37.94 -51.04 -12.58
C ILE A 246 39.08 -51.91 -13.11
N ASN A 247 40.14 -51.30 -13.66
CA ASN A 247 41.29 -52.06 -14.16
C ASN A 247 41.98 -52.89 -13.07
N GLU A 248 42.04 -52.36 -11.85
CA GLU A 248 42.62 -53.06 -10.70
C GLU A 248 41.77 -54.26 -10.27
N ILE A 249 40.44 -54.11 -10.27
CA ILE A 249 39.49 -55.21 -10.03
C ILE A 249 39.60 -56.28 -11.12
N ASP A 250 39.64 -55.90 -12.40
CA ASP A 250 39.79 -56.84 -13.51
C ASP A 250 41.07 -57.69 -13.35
N THR A 251 42.17 -57.04 -12.98
CA THR A 251 43.44 -57.74 -12.71
C THR A 251 43.32 -58.74 -11.55
N GLN A 252 42.62 -58.35 -10.47
CA GLN A 252 42.38 -59.25 -9.34
C GLN A 252 41.47 -60.43 -9.70
N LEU A 253 40.46 -60.20 -10.53
CA LEU A 253 39.56 -61.25 -11.01
C LEU A 253 40.29 -62.26 -11.89
N GLU A 254 41.18 -61.82 -12.77
CA GLU A 254 42.06 -62.72 -13.53
C GLU A 254 42.90 -63.59 -12.59
N GLY A 255 43.56 -63.00 -11.58
CA GLY A 255 44.37 -63.75 -10.61
C GLY A 255 43.56 -64.75 -9.77
N ILE A 256 42.31 -64.41 -9.42
CA ILE A 256 41.40 -65.35 -8.74
C ILE A 256 41.01 -66.50 -9.68
N SER A 257 40.70 -66.20 -10.94
CA SER A 257 40.34 -67.20 -11.95
C SER A 257 41.46 -68.24 -12.14
N ASP A 258 42.71 -67.78 -12.20
CA ASP A 258 43.89 -68.65 -12.26
C ASP A 258 43.99 -69.53 -11.01
N ALA A 259 43.88 -68.94 -9.82
CA ALA A 259 43.93 -69.68 -8.56
C ALA A 259 42.81 -70.73 -8.43
N VAL A 260 41.61 -70.43 -8.92
CA VAL A 260 40.49 -71.38 -8.95
C VAL A 260 40.79 -72.55 -9.89
N SER A 261 41.40 -72.27 -11.05
CA SER A 261 41.80 -73.32 -12.00
C SER A 261 42.84 -74.26 -11.39
N GLU A 262 43.86 -73.74 -10.72
CA GLU A 262 44.87 -74.56 -10.01
C GLU A 262 44.24 -75.41 -8.89
N LEU A 263 43.28 -74.84 -8.16
CA LEU A 263 42.58 -75.54 -7.10
C LEU A 263 41.73 -76.69 -7.67
N GLN A 264 41.07 -76.47 -8.80
CA GLN A 264 40.28 -77.49 -9.51
C GLN A 264 41.15 -78.68 -9.93
N ASP A 265 42.37 -78.41 -10.42
CA ASP A 265 43.33 -79.45 -10.78
C ASP A 265 43.83 -80.22 -9.55
N THR A 266 44.07 -79.52 -8.44
CA THR A 266 44.43 -80.14 -7.16
C THR A 266 43.33 -81.07 -6.67
N VAL A 267 42.07 -80.64 -6.73
CA VAL A 267 40.89 -81.46 -6.36
C VAL A 267 40.76 -82.69 -7.26
N ARG A 268 40.95 -82.55 -8.58
CA ARG A 268 40.96 -83.70 -9.51
C ARG A 268 42.03 -84.72 -9.14
N ASN A 269 43.23 -84.27 -8.79
CA ASN A 269 44.33 -85.14 -8.40
C ASN A 269 44.00 -85.87 -7.09
N LEU A 270 43.48 -85.15 -6.09
CA LEU A 270 43.04 -85.74 -4.82
C LEU A 270 41.95 -86.82 -5.02
N ASN A 271 40.95 -86.56 -5.85
CA ASN A 271 39.91 -87.55 -6.16
C ASN A 271 40.51 -88.82 -6.78
N THR A 272 41.46 -88.66 -7.71
CA THR A 272 42.16 -89.80 -8.33
C THR A 272 42.92 -90.62 -7.28
N ARG A 273 43.61 -89.95 -6.36
CA ARG A 273 44.31 -90.62 -5.25
C ARG A 273 43.34 -91.31 -4.29
N TYR A 274 42.15 -90.75 -4.08
CA TYR A 274 41.11 -91.35 -3.24
C TYR A 274 40.59 -92.66 -3.87
N ASP A 275 40.32 -92.66 -5.17
CA ASP A 275 39.92 -93.87 -5.91
C ASP A 275 41.00 -94.96 -5.86
N GLU A 276 42.27 -94.58 -5.94
CA GLU A 276 43.39 -95.51 -5.80
C GLU A 276 43.51 -96.06 -4.37
N LEU A 277 43.29 -95.22 -3.36
CA LEU A 277 43.30 -95.63 -1.96
C LEU A 277 42.16 -96.62 -1.69
N ASP A 278 40.96 -96.34 -2.20
CA ASP A 278 39.80 -97.21 -2.08
C ASP A 278 40.06 -98.60 -2.71
N LYS A 279 40.66 -98.62 -3.91
CA LYS A 279 41.12 -99.88 -4.53
C LYS A 279 42.14 -100.64 -3.67
N ARG A 280 43.09 -99.94 -3.05
CA ARG A 280 44.09 -100.56 -2.16
C ARG A 280 43.46 -101.12 -0.90
N ILE A 281 42.51 -100.41 -0.29
CA ILE A 281 41.77 -100.87 0.89
C ILE A 281 40.96 -102.12 0.55
N ASN A 282 40.19 -102.10 -0.55
CA ASN A 282 39.41 -103.25 -0.98
C ASN A 282 40.29 -104.48 -1.27
N LYS A 283 41.48 -104.27 -1.85
CA LYS A 283 42.46 -105.35 -2.03
C LYS A 283 42.97 -105.89 -0.69
N LEU A 284 43.30 -105.01 0.25
CA LEU A 284 43.80 -105.39 1.58
C LEU A 284 42.75 -106.20 2.36
N ILE A 285 41.48 -105.81 2.28
CA ILE A 285 40.35 -106.55 2.86
C ILE A 285 40.31 -107.97 2.27
N GLY A 286 40.34 -108.10 0.95
CA GLY A 286 40.34 -109.41 0.28
C GLY A 286 41.55 -110.29 0.62
N ASP A 287 42.74 -109.69 0.75
CA ASP A 287 43.95 -110.41 1.16
C ASP A 287 43.83 -110.93 2.62
N TYR A 288 43.23 -110.15 3.53
CA TYR A 288 42.99 -110.57 4.92
C TYR A 288 41.90 -111.63 5.04
N ASP A 289 40.79 -111.53 4.29
CA ASP A 289 39.76 -112.57 4.27
C ASP A 289 40.35 -113.93 3.84
N ALA A 290 41.23 -113.92 2.82
CA ALA A 290 41.93 -115.12 2.38
C ALA A 290 42.90 -115.69 3.43
N GLN A 291 43.54 -114.84 4.24
CA GLN A 291 44.37 -115.29 5.35
C GLN A 291 43.52 -115.88 6.49
N ILE A 292 42.38 -115.28 6.81
CA ILE A 292 41.45 -115.78 7.82
C ILE A 292 40.93 -117.17 7.41
N GLU A 293 40.57 -117.37 6.14
CA GLU A 293 40.17 -118.70 5.63
C GLU A 293 41.29 -119.73 5.78
N LYS A 294 42.54 -119.38 5.47
CA LYS A 294 43.69 -120.28 5.68
C LYS A 294 43.95 -120.60 7.15
N ILE A 295 43.82 -119.61 8.04
CA ILE A 295 43.91 -119.83 9.49
C ILE A 295 42.77 -120.75 9.93
N TRP A 296 41.58 -120.58 9.37
CA TRP A 296 40.44 -121.42 9.69
C TRP A 296 40.67 -122.86 9.24
N ASP A 297 41.17 -123.09 8.03
CA ASP A 297 41.59 -124.41 7.56
C ASP A 297 42.71 -125.01 8.42
N ALA A 298 43.72 -124.21 8.81
CA ALA A 298 44.80 -124.66 9.69
C ALA A 298 44.30 -125.04 11.10
N ILE A 299 43.37 -124.27 11.69
CA ILE A 299 42.74 -124.61 12.97
C ILE A 299 41.88 -125.89 12.83
N LYS A 300 41.23 -126.09 11.68
CA LYS A 300 40.48 -127.31 11.35
C LYS A 300 41.38 -128.55 11.29
N ASP A 301 42.59 -128.39 10.75
CA ASP A 301 43.62 -129.43 10.71
C ASP A 301 44.25 -129.68 12.10
N ILE A 302 44.46 -128.63 12.91
CA ILE A 302 44.94 -128.74 14.32
C ILE A 302 43.93 -129.50 15.20
N ASN A 303 42.62 -129.36 14.97
CA ASN A 303 41.60 -130.09 15.72
C ASN A 303 41.56 -131.61 15.43
N ASN A 304 42.27 -132.10 14.40
CA ASN A 304 42.32 -133.52 14.03
C ASN A 304 43.69 -134.20 14.20
N GLY A 305 44.73 -133.51 14.68
CA GLY A 305 46.05 -134.11 14.86
C GLY A 305 46.93 -133.33 15.81
N GLY A 306 47.11 -133.85 17.03
CA GLY A 306 47.91 -133.20 18.05
C GLY A 306 49.40 -133.15 17.72
N GLY A 307 50.02 -132.00 17.99
CA GLY A 307 51.42 -131.95 18.42
C GLY A 307 52.31 -130.90 17.75
N THR A 308 52.83 -130.02 18.60
CA THR A 308 54.08 -129.22 18.49
C THR A 308 54.00 -127.84 17.81
N THR A 309 54.52 -126.86 18.57
CA THR A 309 54.71 -125.44 18.25
C THR A 309 55.51 -125.23 16.95
N ASP A 310 54.87 -124.62 15.97
CA ASP A 310 55.36 -124.39 14.60
C ASP A 310 56.13 -123.06 14.47
N PRO A 311 57.36 -123.05 13.92
CA PRO A 311 58.11 -121.84 13.50
C PRO A 311 57.32 -120.84 12.64
N GLU A 312 56.27 -121.28 11.94
CA GLU A 312 55.34 -120.43 11.19
C GLU A 312 54.66 -119.38 12.08
N LEU A 313 54.31 -119.72 13.33
CA LEU A 313 53.65 -118.79 14.25
C LEU A 313 54.58 -117.63 14.63
N SER A 314 55.88 -117.89 14.75
CA SER A 314 56.88 -116.86 15.10
C SER A 314 57.15 -115.92 13.92
N LYS A 315 57.13 -116.43 12.68
CA LYS A 315 57.17 -115.60 11.46
C LYS A 315 55.93 -114.72 11.30
N LEU A 316 54.75 -115.26 11.63
CA LEU A 316 53.51 -114.49 11.56
C LEU A 316 53.52 -113.33 12.57
N VAL A 317 54.07 -113.55 13.77
CA VAL A 317 54.24 -112.48 14.77
C VAL A 317 55.23 -111.41 14.32
N GLU A 318 56.36 -111.77 13.70
CA GLU A 318 57.29 -110.79 13.12
C GLU A 318 56.68 -110.00 11.95
N GLN A 319 55.89 -110.67 11.11
CA GLN A 319 55.19 -110.03 9.99
C GLN A 319 54.15 -109.02 10.52
N LEU A 320 53.34 -109.42 11.51
CA LEU A 320 52.34 -108.55 12.14
C LEU A 320 52.98 -107.34 12.84
N GLN A 321 54.17 -107.48 13.43
CA GLN A 321 54.89 -106.35 14.02
C GLN A 321 55.39 -105.35 12.97
N ASN A 322 55.84 -105.84 11.81
CA ASN A 322 56.23 -104.98 10.69
C ASN A 322 55.02 -104.27 10.08
N ASP A 323 53.91 -104.99 9.90
CA ASP A 323 52.66 -104.42 9.39
C ASP A 323 52.09 -103.36 10.35
N LEU A 324 52.23 -103.55 11.67
CA LEU A 324 51.79 -102.57 12.68
C LEU A 324 52.63 -101.28 12.62
N LYS A 325 53.94 -101.38 12.36
CA LYS A 325 54.82 -100.23 12.13
C LYS A 325 54.46 -99.48 10.85
N ASP A 326 54.17 -100.22 9.78
CA ASP A 326 53.73 -99.64 8.50
C ASP A 326 52.37 -98.95 8.64
N LEU A 327 51.47 -99.52 9.46
CA LEU A 327 50.19 -98.90 9.79
C LEU A 327 50.38 -97.60 10.58
N GLN A 328 51.27 -97.59 11.58
CA GLN A 328 51.60 -96.38 12.34
C GLN A 328 52.16 -95.28 11.43
N ALA A 329 53.06 -95.61 10.51
CA ALA A 329 53.58 -94.65 9.54
C ALA A 329 52.49 -94.08 8.61
N LYS A 330 51.55 -94.93 8.16
CA LYS A 330 50.40 -94.49 7.36
C LYS A 330 49.44 -93.61 8.16
N VAL A 331 49.21 -93.90 9.44
CA VAL A 331 48.38 -93.06 10.33
C VAL A 331 49.04 -91.70 10.55
N GLU A 332 50.36 -91.63 10.74
CA GLU A 332 51.08 -90.36 10.82
C GLU A 332 50.98 -89.56 9.51
N GLU A 333 51.09 -90.21 8.35
CA GLU A 333 50.90 -89.56 7.04
C GLU A 333 49.45 -89.06 6.86
N LEU A 334 48.46 -89.83 7.30
CA LEU A 334 47.05 -89.43 7.24
C LEU A 334 46.76 -88.25 8.17
N ASN A 335 47.36 -88.23 9.35
CA ASN A 335 47.21 -87.15 10.32
C ASN A 335 47.85 -85.84 9.81
N ALA A 336 49.00 -85.92 9.14
CA ALA A 336 49.61 -84.78 8.47
C ALA A 336 48.73 -84.22 7.34
N LYS A 337 48.04 -85.10 6.58
CA LYS A 337 47.07 -84.67 5.56
C LYS A 337 45.82 -84.03 6.19
N TYR A 338 45.34 -84.56 7.31
CA TYR A 338 44.20 -83.99 8.04
C TYR A 338 44.50 -82.56 8.50
N LEU A 339 45.67 -82.32 9.11
CA LEU A 339 46.10 -80.97 9.52
C LEU A 339 46.23 -80.01 8.33
N SER A 340 46.65 -80.50 7.15
CA SER A 340 46.70 -79.70 5.92
C SER A 340 45.29 -79.31 5.42
N ILE A 341 44.34 -80.24 5.48
CA ILE A 341 42.92 -79.97 5.15
C ILE A 341 42.31 -78.97 6.14
N GLU A 342 42.59 -79.12 7.43
CA GLU A 342 42.13 -78.19 8.47
C GLU A 342 42.65 -76.77 8.23
N SER A 343 43.93 -76.64 7.84
CA SER A 343 44.52 -75.36 7.43
C SER A 343 43.86 -74.75 6.19
N LEU A 344 43.52 -75.56 5.18
CA LEU A 344 42.79 -75.11 4.00
C LEU A 344 41.37 -74.64 4.35
N TYR A 345 40.70 -75.32 5.30
CA TYR A 345 39.38 -74.92 5.78
C TYR A 345 39.42 -73.57 6.52
N GLY A 346 40.47 -73.33 7.33
CA GLY A 346 40.70 -72.03 7.97
C GLY A 346 40.88 -70.90 6.95
N LYS A 347 41.71 -71.12 5.92
CA LYS A 347 41.90 -70.15 4.81
C LYS A 347 40.62 -69.93 4.00
N LEU A 348 39.80 -70.96 3.82
CA LEU A 348 38.51 -70.85 3.15
C LEU A 348 37.53 -70.00 3.97
N GLY A 349 37.52 -70.17 5.30
CA GLY A 349 36.73 -69.35 6.22
C GLY A 349 37.11 -67.86 6.15
N GLU A 350 38.42 -67.54 6.16
CA GLU A 350 38.89 -66.16 5.98
C GLU A 350 38.49 -65.57 4.62
N ARG A 351 38.62 -66.34 3.53
CA ARG A 351 38.20 -65.89 2.19
C ARG A 351 36.70 -65.66 2.11
N MET A 352 35.88 -66.51 2.72
CA MET A 352 34.43 -66.29 2.76
C MET A 352 34.05 -65.05 3.56
N GLY A 353 34.69 -64.79 4.70
CA GLY A 353 34.47 -63.56 5.47
C GLY A 353 34.80 -62.29 4.67
N ASN A 354 35.89 -62.32 3.90
CA ASN A 354 36.24 -61.21 3.00
C ASN A 354 35.20 -61.02 1.88
N VAL A 355 34.71 -62.10 1.28
CA VAL A 355 33.65 -62.05 0.26
C VAL A 355 32.36 -61.48 0.84
N GLU A 356 31.97 -61.92 2.04
CA GLU A 356 30.78 -61.40 2.74
C GLU A 356 30.88 -59.89 3.00
N SER A 357 32.06 -59.41 3.41
CA SER A 357 32.32 -57.97 3.58
C SER A 357 32.25 -57.19 2.26
N ILE A 358 32.78 -57.74 1.17
CA ILE A 358 32.73 -57.10 -0.17
C ILE A 358 31.29 -57.03 -0.67
N VAL A 359 30.52 -58.11 -0.50
CA VAL A 359 29.10 -58.13 -0.88
C VAL A 359 28.33 -57.09 -0.09
N LYS A 360 28.57 -56.97 1.22
CA LYS A 360 27.92 -55.96 2.06
C LYS A 360 28.26 -54.52 1.63
N ASP A 361 29.51 -54.24 1.28
CA ASP A 361 29.93 -52.93 0.77
C ASP A 361 29.27 -52.62 -0.59
N HIS A 362 29.27 -53.59 -1.51
CA HIS A 362 28.63 -53.43 -2.81
C HIS A 362 27.11 -53.25 -2.70
N THR A 363 26.43 -53.98 -1.81
CA THR A 363 25.00 -53.78 -1.56
C THR A 363 24.71 -52.36 -1.07
N ALA A 364 25.50 -51.82 -0.13
CA ALA A 364 25.33 -50.46 0.33
C ALA A 364 25.56 -49.41 -0.78
N ARG A 365 26.57 -49.64 -1.64
CA ARG A 365 26.85 -48.76 -2.79
C ARG A 365 25.75 -48.81 -3.84
N ILE A 366 25.14 -49.97 -4.08
CA ILE A 366 24.00 -50.11 -5.00
C ILE A 366 22.80 -49.32 -4.47
N SER A 367 22.46 -49.47 -3.19
CA SER A 367 21.34 -48.71 -2.60
C SER A 367 21.56 -47.19 -2.63
N ALA A 368 22.80 -46.72 -2.41
CA ALA A 368 23.12 -45.29 -2.54
C ALA A 368 22.99 -44.78 -3.99
N LEU A 369 23.31 -45.62 -4.99
CA LEU A 369 23.13 -45.27 -6.39
C LEU A 369 21.65 -45.26 -6.80
N GLU A 370 20.83 -46.17 -6.26
CA GLU A 370 19.37 -46.18 -6.45
C GLU A 370 18.74 -44.87 -5.95
N GLU A 371 19.09 -44.41 -4.75
CA GLU A 371 18.60 -43.13 -4.22
C GLU A 371 19.02 -41.92 -5.08
N GLN A 372 20.25 -41.92 -5.59
CA GLN A 372 20.73 -40.87 -6.49
C GLN A 372 20.00 -40.89 -7.84
N LEU A 373 19.66 -42.07 -8.34
CA LEU A 373 18.92 -42.23 -9.59
C LEU A 373 17.46 -41.74 -9.45
N ASP A 374 16.82 -42.02 -8.31
CA ASP A 374 15.48 -41.50 -8.00
C ASP A 374 15.47 -39.97 -7.88
N ALA A 375 16.45 -39.40 -7.17
CA ALA A 375 16.60 -37.95 -7.06
C ALA A 375 16.84 -37.28 -8.42
N LEU A 376 17.61 -37.92 -9.30
CA LEU A 376 17.83 -37.46 -10.66
C LEU A 376 16.55 -37.54 -11.50
N GLY A 377 15.76 -38.62 -11.35
CA GLY A 377 14.46 -38.78 -11.98
C GLY A 377 13.51 -37.63 -11.67
N VAL A 378 13.38 -37.26 -10.39
CA VAL A 378 12.57 -36.11 -9.95
C VAL A 378 13.05 -34.80 -10.59
N ARG A 379 14.37 -34.59 -10.63
CA ARG A 379 14.98 -33.40 -11.26
C ARG A 379 14.71 -33.31 -12.75
N VAL A 380 14.75 -34.43 -13.46
CA VAL A 380 14.42 -34.51 -14.89
C VAL A 380 12.95 -34.16 -15.11
N THR A 381 12.03 -34.70 -14.29
CA THR A 381 10.60 -34.38 -14.39
C THR A 381 10.30 -32.90 -14.12
N ASP A 382 10.99 -32.27 -13.17
CA ASP A 382 10.79 -30.83 -12.90
C ASP A 382 11.34 -29.96 -14.06
N LEU A 383 12.51 -30.33 -14.61
CA LEU A 383 13.06 -29.67 -15.80
C LEU A 383 12.15 -29.83 -17.02
N GLU A 384 11.52 -30.99 -17.23
CA GLU A 384 10.52 -31.21 -18.29
C GLU A 384 9.35 -30.24 -18.15
N LYS A 385 8.84 -30.06 -16.93
CA LYS A 385 7.73 -29.14 -16.65
C LYS A 385 8.12 -27.69 -16.93
N GLN A 386 9.32 -27.29 -16.54
CA GLN A 386 9.84 -25.94 -16.82
C GLN A 386 10.04 -25.71 -18.32
N VAL A 387 10.54 -26.69 -19.06
CA VAL A 387 10.71 -26.60 -20.52
C VAL A 387 9.36 -26.52 -21.24
N GLU A 388 8.35 -27.29 -20.84
CA GLU A 388 7.02 -27.22 -21.47
C GLU A 388 6.32 -25.89 -21.17
N GLN A 389 6.46 -25.37 -19.96
CA GLN A 389 5.99 -24.01 -19.61
C GLN A 389 6.70 -22.95 -20.45
N MET A 390 8.01 -23.04 -20.59
CA MET A 390 8.80 -22.09 -21.35
C MET A 390 8.44 -22.13 -22.85
N LYS A 391 8.22 -23.33 -23.41
CA LYS A 391 7.71 -23.53 -24.78
C LYS A 391 6.35 -22.87 -24.97
N GLN A 392 5.44 -23.04 -24.02
CA GLN A 392 4.11 -22.43 -24.10
C GLN A 392 4.17 -20.90 -24.06
N ILE A 393 5.02 -20.33 -23.19
CA ILE A 393 5.29 -18.89 -23.14
C ILE A 393 5.87 -18.38 -24.47
N TYR A 394 6.81 -19.12 -25.08
CA TYR A 394 7.39 -18.76 -26.37
C TYR A 394 6.38 -18.84 -27.51
N ASP A 395 5.55 -19.88 -27.56
CA ASP A 395 4.51 -20.04 -28.58
C ASP A 395 3.46 -18.91 -28.49
N ASP A 396 3.04 -18.55 -27.28
CA ASP A 396 2.11 -17.45 -27.02
C ASP A 396 2.72 -16.09 -27.43
N ALA A 397 3.99 -15.84 -27.09
CA ALA A 397 4.70 -14.62 -27.47
C ALA A 397 4.90 -14.51 -29.00
N ILE A 398 5.25 -15.61 -29.68
CA ILE A 398 5.36 -15.65 -31.14
C ILE A 398 4.01 -15.40 -31.79
N ALA A 399 2.92 -15.96 -31.24
CA ALA A 399 1.56 -15.72 -31.72
C ALA A 399 1.13 -14.25 -31.57
N ASP A 400 1.42 -13.62 -30.42
CA ASP A 400 1.14 -12.19 -30.20
C ASP A 400 1.95 -11.29 -31.14
N ILE A 401 3.26 -11.57 -31.29
CA ILE A 401 4.13 -10.83 -32.21
C ILE A 401 3.65 -10.97 -33.66
N LYS A 402 3.26 -12.16 -34.10
CA LYS A 402 2.65 -12.37 -35.44
C LYS A 402 1.37 -11.56 -35.61
N LYS A 403 0.51 -11.49 -34.58
CA LYS A 403 -0.73 -10.70 -34.59
C LYS A 403 -0.45 -9.19 -34.68
N ARG A 404 0.54 -8.69 -33.93
CA ARG A 404 0.99 -7.28 -33.95
C ARG A 404 1.65 -6.91 -35.28
N LEU A 405 2.49 -7.78 -35.84
CA LEU A 405 3.08 -7.60 -37.18
C LEU A 405 2.01 -7.53 -38.27
N ASN A 406 1.02 -8.43 -38.26
CA ASN A 406 -0.10 -8.40 -39.21
C ASN A 406 -0.96 -7.13 -39.06
N SER A 407 -1.03 -6.54 -37.86
CA SER A 407 -1.74 -5.27 -37.61
C SER A 407 -0.96 -4.07 -38.15
N LEU A 408 0.38 -4.11 -38.07
CA LEU A 408 1.28 -3.07 -38.61
C LEU A 408 1.35 -3.08 -40.14
N GLU A 409 1.08 -4.23 -40.78
CA GLU A 409 1.02 -4.38 -42.25
C GLU A 409 -0.14 -3.56 -42.88
N ASN A 410 -1.09 -3.08 -42.07
CA ASN A 410 -2.16 -2.15 -42.46
C ASN A 410 -1.86 -0.68 -42.12
N GLY A 411 -0.72 -0.38 -41.49
CA GLY A 411 -0.25 0.97 -41.14
C GLY A 411 0.95 1.43 -41.99
N SER A 412 1.33 2.71 -41.89
CA SER A 412 2.36 3.36 -42.72
C SER A 412 3.83 2.96 -42.42
N VAL A 413 4.11 1.67 -42.19
CA VAL A 413 5.47 1.13 -41.97
C VAL A 413 6.02 0.55 -43.29
N PRO A 414 7.31 0.76 -43.64
CA PRO A 414 7.89 0.24 -44.88
C PRO A 414 7.85 -1.31 -44.97
N PRO A 415 7.44 -1.90 -46.11
CA PRO A 415 7.29 -3.35 -46.27
C PRO A 415 8.59 -4.18 -46.12
N ALA A 416 9.75 -3.55 -46.37
CA ALA A 416 11.05 -4.22 -46.34
C ALA A 416 11.48 -4.59 -44.90
N ASP A 417 11.22 -3.71 -43.94
CA ASP A 417 11.58 -3.91 -42.52
C ASP A 417 10.69 -4.99 -41.88
N LEU A 418 9.41 -5.06 -42.28
CA LEU A 418 8.48 -6.11 -41.85
C LEU A 418 8.87 -7.51 -42.35
N SER A 419 9.43 -7.61 -43.55
CA SER A 419 9.87 -8.89 -44.13
C SER A 419 11.09 -9.46 -43.41
N GLN A 420 12.07 -8.62 -43.07
CA GLN A 420 13.25 -9.02 -42.29
C GLN A 420 12.88 -9.51 -40.89
N ILE A 421 11.97 -8.81 -40.21
CA ILE A 421 11.50 -9.21 -38.87
C ILE A 421 10.73 -10.55 -38.94
N LYS A 422 9.90 -10.76 -39.96
CA LYS A 422 9.21 -12.05 -40.19
C LYS A 422 10.20 -13.19 -40.46
N GLN A 423 11.29 -12.92 -41.17
CA GLN A 423 12.33 -13.92 -41.44
C GLN A 423 13.08 -14.31 -40.16
N MET A 424 13.52 -13.34 -39.37
CA MET A 424 14.20 -13.60 -38.09
C MET A 424 13.31 -14.37 -37.11
N LEU A 425 12.00 -14.09 -37.09
CA LEU A 425 11.04 -14.82 -36.26
C LEU A 425 10.88 -16.29 -36.70
N ASN A 426 10.89 -16.56 -38.00
CA ASN A 426 10.85 -17.93 -38.52
C ASN A 426 12.14 -18.69 -38.25
N GLU A 427 13.30 -18.04 -38.34
CA GLU A 427 14.60 -18.63 -38.01
C GLU A 427 14.69 -18.97 -36.52
N LEU A 428 14.19 -18.09 -35.64
CA LEU A 428 14.09 -18.35 -34.19
C LEU A 428 13.15 -19.53 -33.90
N GLN A 429 11.99 -19.59 -34.57
CA GLN A 429 11.04 -20.69 -34.41
C GLN A 429 11.63 -22.03 -34.89
N ALA A 430 12.41 -22.03 -35.97
CA ALA A 430 13.12 -23.22 -36.45
C ALA A 430 14.22 -23.68 -35.47
N TYR A 431 14.95 -22.74 -34.85
CA TYR A 431 15.98 -23.04 -33.86
C TYR A 431 15.38 -23.66 -32.58
N VAL A 432 14.28 -23.11 -32.07
CA VAL A 432 13.56 -23.65 -30.89
C VAL A 432 13.00 -25.05 -31.17
N ASN A 433 12.41 -25.27 -32.36
CA ASN A 433 11.90 -26.58 -32.76
C ASN A 433 13.00 -27.64 -32.86
N LYS A 434 14.17 -27.26 -33.36
CA LYS A 434 15.33 -28.16 -33.44
C LYS A 434 15.80 -28.58 -32.04
N ASN A 435 16.00 -27.63 -31.14
CA ASN A 435 16.45 -27.92 -29.77
C ASN A 435 15.41 -28.76 -28.99
N THR A 436 14.11 -28.54 -29.24
CA THR A 436 13.03 -29.36 -28.64
C THR A 436 13.13 -30.82 -29.09
N ASN A 437 13.41 -31.05 -30.39
CA ASN A 437 13.58 -32.40 -30.91
C ASN A 437 14.85 -33.08 -30.39
N ASP A 438 15.95 -32.34 -30.23
CA ASP A 438 17.19 -32.86 -29.65
C ASP A 438 16.96 -33.31 -28.19
N ILE A 439 16.16 -32.56 -27.41
CA ILE A 439 15.76 -32.94 -26.04
C ILE A 439 14.86 -34.19 -26.03
N LEU A 440 13.89 -34.29 -26.94
CA LEU A 440 13.04 -35.49 -27.06
C LEU A 440 13.85 -36.73 -27.46
N GLN A 441 14.95 -36.55 -28.20
CA GLN A 441 15.83 -37.65 -28.57
C GLN A 441 16.64 -38.17 -27.37
N LEU A 442 17.04 -37.29 -26.45
CA LEU A 442 17.68 -37.68 -25.18
C LEU A 442 16.76 -38.56 -24.32
N LYS A 443 15.44 -38.32 -24.32
CA LYS A 443 14.45 -39.19 -23.67
C LYS A 443 14.45 -40.60 -24.27
N GLY A 444 14.48 -40.69 -25.60
CA GLY A 444 14.58 -41.97 -26.29
C GLY A 444 15.87 -42.74 -25.99
N ASP A 445 16.97 -42.04 -25.70
CA ASP A 445 18.23 -42.67 -25.28
C ASP A 445 18.22 -43.05 -23.78
N GLN A 446 17.54 -42.30 -22.93
CA GLN A 446 17.28 -42.65 -21.53
C GLN A 446 16.41 -43.92 -21.39
N GLU A 447 15.36 -44.05 -22.19
CA GLU A 447 14.52 -45.26 -22.23
C GLU A 447 15.31 -46.50 -22.66
N LYS A 448 16.25 -46.35 -23.61
CA LYS A 448 17.17 -47.44 -23.99
C LYS A 448 18.13 -47.82 -22.86
N GLN A 449 18.65 -46.86 -22.10
CA GLN A 449 19.51 -47.14 -20.94
C GLN A 449 18.74 -47.85 -19.82
N ALA A 450 17.51 -47.44 -19.52
CA ALA A 450 16.66 -48.12 -18.55
C ALA A 450 16.37 -49.59 -18.92
N ALA A 451 16.12 -49.85 -20.21
CA ALA A 451 15.95 -51.21 -20.71
C ALA A 451 17.22 -52.08 -20.56
N LEU A 452 18.40 -51.49 -20.76
CA LEU A 452 19.69 -52.18 -20.53
C LEU A 452 19.93 -52.47 -19.05
N LEU A 453 19.56 -51.55 -18.14
CA LEU A 453 19.65 -51.76 -16.69
C LEU A 453 18.74 -52.92 -16.24
N SER A 454 17.49 -52.93 -16.70
CA SER A 454 16.52 -53.98 -16.35
C SER A 454 16.95 -55.36 -16.88
N ALA A 455 17.60 -55.41 -18.05
CA ALA A 455 18.21 -56.63 -18.57
C ALA A 455 19.40 -57.12 -17.72
N LEU A 456 20.20 -56.21 -17.16
CA LEU A 456 21.30 -56.54 -16.24
C LEU A 456 20.76 -57.07 -14.90
N GLU A 457 19.73 -56.43 -14.35
CA GLU A 457 19.05 -56.86 -13.13
C GLU A 457 18.45 -58.27 -13.27
N SER A 458 17.80 -58.56 -14.39
CA SER A 458 17.28 -59.89 -14.70
C SER A 458 18.38 -60.97 -14.74
N LYS A 459 19.55 -60.64 -15.33
CA LYS A 459 20.71 -61.55 -15.32
C LYS A 459 21.27 -61.76 -13.91
N MET A 460 21.31 -60.70 -13.10
CA MET A 460 21.80 -60.77 -11.72
C MET A 460 20.88 -61.63 -10.85
N ASN A 461 19.56 -61.45 -10.96
CA ASN A 461 18.56 -62.26 -10.27
C ASN A 461 18.62 -63.75 -10.67
N ALA A 462 18.85 -64.05 -11.95
CA ALA A 462 19.07 -65.43 -12.40
C ALA A 462 20.36 -66.03 -11.79
N GLY A 463 21.42 -65.24 -11.66
CA GLY A 463 22.65 -65.62 -10.99
C GLY A 463 22.45 -65.92 -9.49
N PHE A 464 21.72 -65.06 -8.79
CA PHE A 464 21.36 -65.25 -7.38
C PHE A 464 20.52 -66.52 -7.15
N LEU A 465 19.52 -66.77 -7.99
CA LEU A 465 18.71 -68.00 -7.94
C LEU A 465 19.57 -69.25 -8.13
N ALA A 466 20.51 -69.22 -9.08
CA ALA A 466 21.43 -70.33 -9.31
C ALA A 466 22.37 -70.57 -8.11
N LEU A 467 22.88 -69.51 -7.50
CA LEU A 467 23.73 -69.59 -6.31
C LEU A 467 22.97 -70.12 -5.09
N ASN A 468 21.73 -69.65 -4.88
CA ASN A 468 20.85 -70.11 -3.81
C ASN A 468 20.48 -71.59 -3.97
N ASN A 469 20.21 -72.03 -5.20
CA ASN A 469 19.97 -73.45 -5.48
C ASN A 469 21.20 -74.33 -5.21
N ASN A 470 22.39 -73.85 -5.57
CA ASN A 470 23.65 -74.55 -5.25
C ASN A 470 23.92 -74.58 -3.73
N TYR A 471 23.61 -73.49 -3.01
CA TYR A 471 23.71 -73.44 -1.55
C TYR A 471 22.76 -74.45 -0.88
N ASN A 472 21.49 -74.49 -1.31
CA ASN A 472 20.51 -75.45 -0.79
C ASN A 472 20.92 -76.91 -1.07
N ALA A 473 21.44 -77.18 -2.27
CA ALA A 473 21.97 -78.50 -2.62
C ALA A 473 23.19 -78.88 -1.77
N LEU A 474 24.06 -77.91 -1.46
CA LEU A 474 25.21 -78.13 -0.58
C LEU A 474 24.79 -78.36 0.87
N SER A 475 23.83 -77.58 1.39
CA SER A 475 23.26 -77.76 2.73
C SER A 475 22.63 -79.15 2.88
N GLY A 476 21.81 -79.58 1.90
CA GLY A 476 21.22 -80.92 1.92
C GLY A 476 22.25 -82.04 1.92
N ARG A 477 23.38 -81.86 1.22
CA ARG A 477 24.52 -82.82 1.27
C ARG A 477 25.24 -82.79 2.62
N VAL A 478 25.35 -81.62 3.25
CA VAL A 478 25.91 -81.49 4.61
C VAL A 478 25.00 -82.18 5.62
N ASP A 479 23.67 -82.04 5.50
CA ASP A 479 22.69 -82.73 6.34
C ASP A 479 22.75 -84.26 6.15
N GLU A 480 22.91 -84.75 4.92
CA GLU A 480 23.13 -86.17 4.64
C GLU A 480 24.43 -86.69 5.28
N ILE A 481 25.50 -85.89 5.26
CA ILE A 481 26.78 -86.25 5.92
C ILE A 481 26.60 -86.27 7.42
N TYR A 482 25.91 -85.28 8.01
CA TYR A 482 25.60 -85.26 9.44
C TYR A 482 24.79 -86.50 9.85
N LYS A 483 23.79 -86.87 9.05
CA LYS A 483 22.97 -88.06 9.33
C LYS A 483 23.77 -89.35 9.24
N ARG A 484 24.66 -89.48 8.25
CA ARG A 484 25.59 -90.62 8.17
C ARG A 484 26.58 -90.67 9.34
N LEU A 485 27.04 -89.50 9.82
CA LEU A 485 27.91 -89.40 10.99
C LEU A 485 27.15 -89.78 12.27
N GLU A 486 25.89 -89.36 12.38
CA GLU A 486 25.00 -89.67 13.50
C GLU A 486 24.68 -91.18 13.57
N ASP A 487 24.37 -91.79 12.42
CA ASP A 487 24.19 -93.23 12.26
C ASP A 487 25.48 -94.00 12.64
N ALA A 488 26.64 -93.55 12.16
CA ALA A 488 27.94 -94.16 12.49
C ALA A 488 28.34 -93.99 13.96
N LEU A 489 27.98 -92.87 14.60
CA LEU A 489 28.19 -92.64 16.02
C LEU A 489 27.25 -93.49 16.89
N ALA A 490 26.05 -93.81 16.40
CA ALA A 490 25.11 -94.68 17.10
C ALA A 490 25.56 -96.15 17.15
N GLU A 491 26.40 -96.59 16.20
CA GLU A 491 26.96 -97.96 16.17
C GLU A 491 28.21 -98.14 17.06
N LEU A 492 28.74 -97.08 17.68
CA LEU A 492 29.94 -97.13 18.53
C LEU A 492 29.59 -97.16 20.05
N PRO A 493 29.96 -98.21 20.82
CA PRO A 493 29.44 -98.41 22.18
C PRO A 493 29.98 -97.49 23.30
N ASP A 494 31.03 -96.69 23.09
CA ASP A 494 31.75 -96.05 24.21
C ASP A 494 32.30 -94.64 23.91
N LEU A 495 31.43 -93.62 23.89
CA LEU A 495 31.82 -92.20 23.73
C LEU A 495 31.00 -91.28 24.67
N GLY A 496 31.18 -91.47 25.98
CA GLY A 496 30.42 -90.74 27.01
C GLY A 496 30.64 -89.21 27.06
N LYS A 497 31.88 -88.73 26.82
CA LYS A 497 32.21 -87.29 26.99
C LYS A 497 31.74 -86.43 25.81
N LEU A 498 31.87 -86.95 24.59
CA LEU A 498 31.46 -86.25 23.36
C LEU A 498 29.93 -86.07 23.28
N LYS A 499 29.17 -87.05 23.78
CA LYS A 499 27.70 -86.99 23.84
C LYS A 499 27.20 -85.84 24.72
N ALA A 500 27.91 -85.51 25.80
CA ALA A 500 27.54 -84.43 26.71
C ALA A 500 27.81 -83.04 26.13
N ASP A 501 28.92 -82.88 25.39
CA ASP A 501 29.29 -81.59 24.79
C ASP A 501 28.39 -81.24 23.59
N VAL A 502 27.97 -82.22 22.80
CA VAL A 502 27.02 -82.01 21.68
C VAL A 502 25.63 -81.60 22.19
N LEU A 503 25.13 -82.24 23.25
CA LEU A 503 23.86 -81.87 23.89
C LEU A 503 23.88 -80.45 24.48
N LYS A 504 25.05 -79.98 24.93
CA LYS A 504 25.23 -78.62 25.42
C LYS A 504 25.17 -77.59 24.30
N ASN A 505 25.87 -77.84 23.18
CA ASN A 505 25.85 -76.94 22.03
C ASN A 505 24.46 -76.85 21.38
N GLN A 506 23.68 -77.96 21.37
CA GLN A 506 22.31 -77.95 20.87
C GLN A 506 21.38 -77.04 21.70
N LYS A 507 21.61 -76.97 23.01
CA LYS A 507 20.89 -76.06 23.91
C LYS A 507 21.27 -74.60 23.66
N ASP A 508 22.56 -74.32 23.47
CA ASP A 508 23.04 -72.95 23.23
C ASP A 508 22.52 -72.39 21.88
N ILE A 509 22.32 -73.25 20.86
CA ILE A 509 21.72 -72.86 19.57
C ILE A 509 20.23 -72.51 19.71
N LEU A 510 19.47 -73.26 20.51
CA LEU A 510 18.06 -72.97 20.79
C LEU A 510 17.89 -71.63 21.52
N ASP A 511 18.75 -71.36 22.52
CA ASP A 511 18.74 -70.09 23.27
C ASP A 511 19.10 -68.88 22.36
N LEU A 512 19.92 -69.10 21.32
CA LEU A 512 20.25 -68.06 20.32
C LEU A 512 19.11 -67.81 19.33
N GLN A 513 18.38 -68.85 18.91
CA GLN A 513 17.18 -68.70 18.07
C GLN A 513 16.06 -67.96 18.78
N GLU A 514 15.90 -68.18 20.09
CA GLU A 514 14.90 -67.48 20.90
C GLU A 514 15.21 -65.97 21.01
N LYS A 515 16.50 -65.61 21.18
CA LYS A 515 16.94 -64.21 21.15
C LYS A 515 16.78 -63.54 19.78
N TYR A 516 16.97 -64.26 18.69
CA TYR A 516 16.73 -63.74 17.35
C TYR A 516 15.25 -63.39 17.14
N ASN A 517 14.34 -64.22 17.62
CA ASN A 517 12.89 -63.96 17.55
C ASN A 517 12.48 -62.76 18.41
N GLU A 518 13.08 -62.57 19.58
CA GLU A 518 12.86 -61.38 20.43
C GLU A 518 13.37 -60.08 19.80
N LEU A 519 14.46 -60.14 19.02
CA LEU A 519 14.98 -58.99 18.27
C LEU A 519 14.12 -58.66 17.05
N ASN A 520 13.60 -59.67 16.35
CA ASN A 520 12.69 -59.47 15.21
C ASN A 520 11.35 -58.84 15.64
N GLY A 521 10.79 -59.24 16.80
CA GLY A 521 9.58 -58.64 17.35
C GLY A 521 9.72 -57.20 17.86
N LYS A 522 10.94 -56.65 17.93
CA LYS A 522 11.18 -55.23 18.24
C LYS A 522 11.22 -54.34 16.99
N MET A 523 11.32 -54.94 15.80
CA MET A 523 11.26 -54.23 14.51
C MET A 523 9.81 -53.78 14.16
N ASP A 524 8.79 -54.44 14.74
CA ASP A 524 7.34 -54.16 14.61
C ASP A 524 6.87 -52.82 15.25
N LYS A 525 7.80 -51.94 15.65
CA LYS A 525 7.48 -50.61 16.24
C LYS A 525 7.81 -49.42 15.33
N PHE A 526 8.15 -49.68 14.07
CA PHE A 526 8.12 -48.64 13.03
C PHE A 526 6.72 -48.59 12.40
N VAL A 527 6.24 -47.36 12.18
CA VAL A 527 4.87 -47.03 11.73
C VAL A 527 4.44 -47.93 10.57
N THR A 528 3.36 -48.70 10.79
CA THR A 528 2.86 -49.65 9.79
C THR A 528 1.88 -48.97 8.83
N ILE A 529 1.62 -49.61 7.68
CA ILE A 529 0.58 -49.20 6.71
C ILE A 529 -0.78 -49.00 7.42
N GLU A 530 -1.05 -49.74 8.49
CA GLU A 530 -2.25 -49.64 9.33
C GLU A 530 -2.38 -48.27 10.03
N GLU A 531 -1.27 -47.62 10.41
CA GLU A 531 -1.28 -46.28 10.99
C GLU A 531 -1.55 -45.19 9.92
N VAL A 532 -1.10 -45.40 8.68
CA VAL A 532 -1.45 -44.56 7.52
C VAL A 532 -2.91 -44.78 7.11
N GLU A 533 -3.42 -46.00 7.18
CA GLU A 533 -4.82 -46.34 6.93
C GLU A 533 -5.77 -45.75 7.98
N ASN A 534 -5.34 -45.68 9.25
CA ASN A 534 -6.09 -45.00 10.31
C ASN A 534 -6.18 -43.47 10.10
N MET A 535 -5.14 -42.85 9.52
CA MET A 535 -5.20 -41.43 9.13
C MET A 535 -6.13 -41.15 7.95
N LEU A 536 -6.40 -42.16 7.11
CA LEU A 536 -7.32 -42.07 5.97
C LEU A 536 -8.77 -42.44 6.32
N ALA A 537 -9.02 -42.98 7.52
CA ALA A 537 -10.33 -43.45 7.98
C ALA A 537 -11.36 -42.33 8.22
N ASP A 538 -10.92 -41.09 8.44
CA ASP A 538 -11.80 -39.94 8.66
C ASP A 538 -12.39 -39.37 7.35
N TYR A 539 -11.86 -39.76 6.18
CA TYR A 539 -12.26 -39.21 4.89
C TYR A 539 -13.10 -40.16 4.01
N TYR A 540 -13.06 -41.48 4.25
CA TYR A 540 -13.91 -42.46 3.55
C TYR A 540 -14.34 -43.62 4.47
N ASN A 541 -15.62 -44.02 4.40
CA ASN A 541 -16.17 -45.12 5.20
C ASN A 541 -15.73 -46.49 4.66
N LYS A 542 -14.46 -46.85 4.91
CA LYS A 542 -13.78 -48.07 4.41
C LYS A 542 -14.59 -49.35 4.62
N LYS A 543 -15.28 -49.46 5.77
CA LYS A 543 -16.14 -50.61 6.12
C LYS A 543 -17.28 -50.84 5.12
N GLU A 544 -17.89 -49.78 4.62
CA GLU A 544 -19.02 -49.88 3.68
C GLU A 544 -18.56 -50.25 2.26
N ILE A 545 -17.34 -49.86 1.90
CA ILE A 545 -16.69 -50.22 0.63
C ILE A 545 -16.22 -51.67 0.68
N ASP A 546 -15.61 -52.10 1.78
CA ASP A 546 -15.12 -53.46 1.97
C ASP A 546 -16.28 -54.47 2.08
N GLU A 547 -17.40 -54.12 2.73
CA GLU A 547 -18.61 -54.95 2.76
C GLU A 547 -19.22 -55.13 1.35
N LYS A 548 -19.20 -54.10 0.51
CA LYS A 548 -19.65 -54.19 -0.89
C LYS A 548 -18.71 -55.05 -1.75
N PHE A 549 -17.40 -54.90 -1.61
CA PHE A 549 -16.45 -55.77 -2.31
C PHE A 549 -16.56 -57.23 -1.85
N ALA A 550 -16.73 -57.47 -0.55
CA ALA A 550 -16.92 -58.81 -0.01
C ALA A 550 -18.20 -59.47 -0.57
N MET A 551 -19.32 -58.74 -0.66
CA MET A 551 -20.55 -59.23 -1.29
C MET A 551 -20.37 -59.57 -2.77
N VAL A 552 -19.64 -58.74 -3.52
CA VAL A 552 -19.33 -58.98 -4.95
C VAL A 552 -18.42 -60.21 -5.12
N TYR A 553 -17.40 -60.36 -4.26
CA TYR A 553 -16.50 -61.51 -4.28
C TYR A 553 -17.20 -62.82 -3.89
N GLU A 554 -18.13 -62.78 -2.93
CA GLU A 554 -18.91 -63.95 -2.50
C GLU A 554 -19.92 -64.40 -3.58
N GLN A 555 -20.49 -63.46 -4.32
CA GLN A 555 -21.35 -63.74 -5.48
C GLN A 555 -20.56 -64.28 -6.68
N LEU A 556 -19.35 -63.76 -6.93
CA LEU A 556 -18.43 -64.24 -7.98
C LEU A 556 -17.98 -65.70 -7.79
N ASN A 557 -17.87 -66.15 -6.54
CA ASN A 557 -17.36 -67.49 -6.22
C ASN A 557 -18.37 -68.63 -6.48
N ASN A 558 -19.63 -68.31 -6.79
CA ASN A 558 -20.72 -69.28 -7.00
C ASN A 558 -21.29 -69.29 -8.43
N ILE A 559 -20.64 -68.63 -9.39
CA ILE A 559 -21.16 -68.49 -10.76
C ILE A 559 -20.61 -69.62 -11.66
N PRO A 560 -21.46 -70.42 -12.31
CA PRO A 560 -21.03 -71.60 -13.07
C PRO A 560 -20.52 -71.30 -14.48
N ASN A 561 -20.80 -70.13 -15.07
CA ASN A 561 -20.39 -69.80 -16.44
C ASN A 561 -20.11 -68.30 -16.67
N LYS A 562 -19.44 -68.01 -17.78
CA LYS A 562 -18.90 -66.69 -18.14
C LYS A 562 -19.98 -65.62 -18.41
N ASP A 563 -21.13 -66.00 -18.97
CA ASP A 563 -22.19 -65.03 -19.31
C ASP A 563 -22.88 -64.47 -18.06
N GLU A 564 -23.02 -65.27 -17.01
CA GLU A 564 -23.54 -64.80 -15.71
C GLU A 564 -22.51 -63.94 -14.95
N MET A 565 -21.22 -64.24 -15.10
CA MET A 565 -20.13 -63.44 -14.55
C MET A 565 -20.05 -62.06 -15.21
N ASP A 566 -20.19 -61.99 -16.54
CA ASP A 566 -20.20 -60.72 -17.27
C ASP A 566 -21.42 -59.87 -16.88
N LYS A 567 -22.59 -60.48 -16.63
CA LYS A 567 -23.80 -59.78 -16.18
C LYS A 567 -23.69 -59.23 -14.75
N LEU A 568 -23.06 -59.97 -13.85
CA LEU A 568 -22.80 -59.52 -12.47
C LEU A 568 -21.77 -58.39 -12.43
N ILE A 569 -20.76 -58.44 -13.30
CA ILE A 569 -19.82 -57.32 -13.50
C ILE A 569 -20.53 -56.10 -14.08
N GLU A 570 -21.47 -56.28 -15.01
CA GLU A 570 -22.27 -55.18 -15.58
C GLU A 570 -23.18 -54.52 -14.53
N GLU A 571 -23.84 -55.31 -13.68
CA GLU A 571 -24.67 -54.83 -12.56
C GLU A 571 -23.83 -54.11 -11.49
N ALA A 572 -22.69 -54.67 -11.08
CA ALA A 572 -21.77 -54.03 -10.14
C ALA A 572 -21.18 -52.73 -10.73
N THR A 573 -20.83 -52.72 -12.01
CA THR A 573 -20.35 -51.51 -12.70
C THR A 573 -21.44 -50.44 -12.76
N LYS A 574 -22.70 -50.84 -12.93
CA LYS A 574 -23.84 -49.93 -12.93
C LYS A 574 -24.10 -49.35 -11.54
N GLU A 575 -24.09 -50.16 -10.48
CA GLU A 575 -24.25 -49.68 -9.10
C GLU A 575 -23.12 -48.74 -8.68
N ILE A 576 -21.87 -49.04 -9.06
CA ILE A 576 -20.74 -48.13 -8.81
C ILE A 576 -20.91 -46.80 -9.56
N LYS A 577 -21.37 -46.84 -10.82
CA LYS A 577 -21.68 -45.62 -11.59
C LYS A 577 -22.82 -44.80 -10.97
N ASP A 578 -23.87 -45.47 -10.49
CA ASP A 578 -25.01 -44.81 -9.85
C ASP A 578 -24.59 -44.17 -8.52
N GLN A 579 -23.72 -44.82 -7.73
CA GLN A 579 -23.15 -44.22 -6.52
C GLN A 579 -22.19 -43.06 -6.82
N LEU A 580 -21.35 -43.17 -7.85
CA LEU A 580 -20.52 -42.05 -8.30
C LEU A 580 -21.37 -40.85 -8.74
N ALA A 581 -22.51 -41.10 -9.39
CA ALA A 581 -23.46 -40.05 -9.75
C ALA A 581 -24.12 -39.41 -8.51
N LEU A 582 -24.44 -40.20 -7.47
CA LEU A 582 -24.97 -39.70 -6.20
C LEU A 582 -23.94 -38.82 -5.48
N MET A 583 -22.70 -39.29 -5.35
CA MET A 583 -21.59 -38.53 -4.76
C MET A 583 -21.33 -37.23 -5.53
N GLN A 584 -21.39 -37.27 -6.85
CA GLN A 584 -21.28 -36.07 -7.68
C GLN A 584 -22.46 -35.10 -7.43
N GLY A 585 -23.66 -35.63 -7.16
CA GLY A 585 -24.82 -34.85 -6.73
C GLY A 585 -24.62 -34.16 -5.38
N GLU A 586 -24.11 -34.88 -4.38
CA GLU A 586 -23.80 -34.34 -3.06
C GLU A 586 -22.69 -33.28 -3.12
N ILE A 587 -21.65 -33.48 -3.93
CA ILE A 587 -20.61 -32.48 -4.21
C ILE A 587 -21.23 -31.23 -4.83
N ASN A 588 -22.17 -31.38 -5.76
CA ASN A 588 -22.86 -30.23 -6.36
C ASN A 588 -23.76 -29.50 -5.35
N GLU A 589 -24.43 -30.22 -4.44
CA GLU A 589 -25.18 -29.60 -3.34
C GLU A 589 -24.28 -28.87 -2.35
N LEU A 590 -23.13 -29.45 -1.98
CA LEU A 590 -22.12 -28.81 -1.14
C LEU A 590 -21.59 -27.54 -1.80
N LYS A 591 -21.30 -27.59 -3.10
CA LYS A 591 -20.87 -26.43 -3.88
C LYS A 591 -21.92 -25.32 -3.87
N ASN A 592 -23.20 -25.67 -4.07
CA ASN A 592 -24.31 -24.71 -3.99
C ASN A 592 -24.45 -24.13 -2.58
N LYS A 593 -24.30 -24.93 -1.52
CA LYS A 593 -24.31 -24.44 -0.13
C LYS A 593 -23.15 -23.47 0.13
N CYS A 594 -21.96 -23.74 -0.41
CA CYS A 594 -20.84 -22.80 -0.34
C CYS A 594 -21.16 -21.48 -1.05
N THR A 595 -21.72 -21.52 -2.27
CA THR A 595 -22.18 -20.31 -2.97
C THR A 595 -23.23 -19.54 -2.17
N GLU A 596 -24.22 -20.23 -1.58
CA GLU A 596 -25.24 -19.59 -0.74
C GLU A 596 -24.66 -18.95 0.53
N LEU A 597 -23.62 -19.57 1.12
CA LEU A 597 -22.87 -19.04 2.26
C LEU A 597 -22.09 -17.79 1.88
N GLU A 598 -21.40 -17.79 0.74
CA GLU A 598 -20.71 -16.62 0.19
C GLU A 598 -21.69 -15.45 -0.02
N GLU A 599 -22.86 -15.71 -0.61
CA GLU A 599 -23.90 -14.69 -0.77
C GLU A 599 -24.47 -14.19 0.57
N LYS A 600 -24.58 -15.06 1.59
CA LYS A 600 -25.00 -14.65 2.94
C LYS A 600 -23.98 -13.73 3.58
N VAL A 601 -22.69 -14.03 3.44
CA VAL A 601 -21.59 -13.18 3.92
C VAL A 601 -21.62 -11.83 3.22
N ASP A 602 -21.76 -11.79 1.89
CA ASP A 602 -21.84 -10.51 1.16
C ASP A 602 -23.09 -9.68 1.52
N ARG A 603 -24.22 -10.33 1.79
CA ARG A 603 -25.40 -9.63 2.34
C ARG A 603 -25.13 -9.04 3.73
N LEU A 604 -24.36 -9.74 4.57
CA LEU A 604 -23.95 -9.22 5.89
C LEU A 604 -23.07 -7.97 5.76
N PHE A 605 -22.05 -8.00 4.90
CA PHE A 605 -21.17 -6.85 4.62
C PHE A 605 -21.96 -5.61 4.16
N ASN A 606 -23.01 -5.82 3.38
CA ASN A 606 -23.90 -4.75 2.91
C ASN A 606 -24.85 -4.21 3.99
N ARG A 607 -25.20 -5.01 5.01
CA ARG A 607 -26.03 -4.55 6.14
C ARG A 607 -25.27 -3.64 7.10
N ILE A 608 -23.94 -3.78 7.21
CA ILE A 608 -23.10 -2.93 8.05
C ILE A 608 -23.08 -1.50 7.47
N GLN A 609 -23.65 -0.55 8.20
CA GLN A 609 -23.72 0.86 7.81
C GLN A 609 -22.52 1.66 8.32
N SER A 610 -22.05 1.36 9.53
CA SER A 610 -20.90 2.03 10.13
C SER A 610 -20.18 1.16 11.13
N MET A 611 -18.86 1.34 11.21
CA MET A 611 -17.98 0.73 12.20
C MET A 611 -17.08 1.82 12.79
N VAL A 612 -17.05 1.96 14.12
CA VAL A 612 -16.35 3.08 14.80
C VAL A 612 -15.62 2.59 16.04
N ILE A 613 -14.34 2.94 16.18
CA ILE A 613 -13.57 2.66 17.40
C ILE A 613 -14.11 3.52 18.57
N ILE A 614 -14.32 2.88 19.72
CA ILE A 614 -14.58 3.55 21.00
C ILE A 614 -13.24 3.67 21.75
N PRO A 615 -12.66 4.88 21.87
CA PRO A 615 -11.41 5.07 22.57
C PRO A 615 -11.52 4.76 24.06
N GLN A 616 -10.52 4.11 24.64
CA GLN A 616 -10.42 3.88 26.07
C GLN A 616 -10.00 5.13 26.85
N TYR A 617 -9.23 6.02 26.20
CA TYR A 617 -8.76 7.27 26.80
C TYR A 617 -9.38 8.48 26.08
N SER A 618 -10.38 9.10 26.72
CA SER A 618 -11.19 10.16 26.15
C SER A 618 -10.46 11.49 25.90
N SER A 619 -9.34 11.73 26.59
CA SER A 619 -8.58 12.98 26.46
C SER A 619 -7.94 13.16 25.08
N ASN A 620 -7.54 12.06 24.42
CA ASN A 620 -6.79 12.08 23.16
C ASN A 620 -7.33 11.09 22.10
N GLU A 621 -8.49 10.47 22.35
CA GLU A 621 -9.07 9.42 21.51
C GLU A 621 -8.10 8.24 21.24
N GLU A 622 -7.47 7.73 22.29
CA GLU A 622 -6.45 6.68 22.21
C GLU A 622 -6.97 5.29 22.63
N VAL A 623 -6.42 4.24 22.03
CA VAL A 623 -6.61 2.83 22.37
C VAL A 623 -5.40 2.28 23.14
N GLU A 624 -5.62 1.22 23.91
CA GLU A 624 -4.64 0.71 24.87
C GLU A 624 -3.72 -0.37 24.27
N LEU A 625 -2.42 -0.23 24.53
CA LEU A 625 -1.38 -1.22 24.23
C LEU A 625 -0.65 -1.63 25.51
N LYS A 626 -0.66 -2.93 25.83
CA LYS A 626 -0.02 -3.50 27.02
C LYS A 626 1.19 -4.36 26.65
N PRO A 627 2.24 -4.38 27.48
CA PRO A 627 3.33 -5.34 27.31
C PRO A 627 2.84 -6.77 27.59
N ARG A 628 3.28 -7.72 26.77
CA ARG A 628 3.31 -9.16 27.05
C ARG A 628 4.77 -9.59 27.26
N GLU A 629 5.10 -10.87 27.09
CA GLU A 629 6.47 -11.39 27.24
C GLU A 629 7.43 -10.85 26.17
N GLY A 630 8.60 -10.39 26.60
CA GLY A 630 9.66 -9.91 25.71
C GLY A 630 9.26 -8.66 24.92
N ASN A 631 9.39 -8.71 23.59
CA ASN A 631 9.07 -7.61 22.68
C ASN A 631 7.63 -7.66 22.14
N LYS A 632 6.76 -8.50 22.73
CA LYS A 632 5.36 -8.65 22.29
C LYS A 632 4.44 -7.73 23.06
N TYR A 633 3.45 -7.18 22.36
CA TYR A 633 2.46 -6.26 22.92
C TYR A 633 1.05 -6.67 22.49
N GLU A 634 0.09 -6.42 23.37
CA GLU A 634 -1.34 -6.70 23.15
C GLU A 634 -2.10 -5.38 22.98
N LEU A 635 -2.83 -5.27 21.88
CA LEU A 635 -3.73 -4.18 21.56
C LEU A 635 -5.17 -4.65 21.77
N ASN A 636 -5.93 -3.89 22.55
CA ASN A 636 -7.38 -4.11 22.71
C ASN A 636 -8.14 -2.94 22.12
N VAL A 637 -8.97 -3.19 21.12
CA VAL A 637 -9.76 -2.14 20.43
C VAL A 637 -11.24 -2.43 20.58
N ASN A 638 -11.98 -1.52 21.22
CA ASN A 638 -13.44 -1.61 21.27
C ASN A 638 -14.03 -0.95 20.03
N VAL A 639 -14.99 -1.60 19.39
CA VAL A 639 -15.60 -1.13 18.14
C VAL A 639 -17.11 -1.21 18.26
N LYS A 640 -17.80 -0.13 17.86
CA LYS A 640 -19.25 -0.07 17.72
C LYS A 640 -19.64 -0.29 16.26
N ILE A 641 -20.59 -1.17 16.02
CA ILE A 641 -21.17 -1.46 14.71
C ILE A 641 -22.64 -1.04 14.66
N ASN A 642 -23.08 -0.54 13.50
CA ASN A 642 -24.48 -0.19 13.25
C ASN A 642 -24.95 -0.86 11.96
N PRO A 643 -26.12 -1.51 11.94
CA PRO A 643 -27.04 -1.72 13.07
C PRO A 643 -26.52 -2.73 14.11
N ALA A 644 -26.96 -2.63 15.37
CA ALA A 644 -26.46 -3.48 16.46
C ALA A 644 -26.89 -4.96 16.33
N ASP A 645 -27.98 -5.23 15.62
CA ASP A 645 -28.53 -6.58 15.41
C ASP A 645 -27.62 -7.49 14.57
N VAL A 646 -26.70 -6.92 13.76
CA VAL A 646 -25.72 -7.71 12.98
C VAL A 646 -24.52 -8.17 13.81
N LEU A 647 -24.37 -7.70 15.05
CA LEU A 647 -23.16 -7.91 15.86
C LEU A 647 -22.78 -9.38 15.98
N ASN A 648 -23.73 -10.25 16.36
CA ASN A 648 -23.45 -11.67 16.58
C ASN A 648 -23.04 -12.40 15.29
N GLU A 649 -23.67 -12.03 14.15
CA GLU A 649 -23.33 -12.59 12.85
C GLU A 649 -21.93 -12.13 12.40
N VAL A 650 -21.56 -10.88 12.71
CA VAL A 650 -20.26 -10.29 12.36
C VAL A 650 -19.13 -10.84 13.25
N THR A 651 -19.32 -10.95 14.56
CA THR A 651 -18.29 -11.50 15.46
C THR A 651 -18.02 -12.99 15.26
N ALA A 652 -18.95 -13.72 14.63
CA ALA A 652 -18.72 -15.12 14.23
C ALA A 652 -17.76 -15.25 13.04
N LEU A 653 -17.45 -14.14 12.35
CA LEU A 653 -16.57 -14.06 11.19
C LEU A 653 -15.18 -13.52 11.58
N GLU A 654 -14.58 -14.06 12.66
CA GLU A 654 -13.30 -13.57 13.23
C GLU A 654 -12.17 -13.48 12.19
N GLY A 655 -12.11 -14.42 11.24
CA GLY A 655 -11.08 -14.48 10.20
C GLY A 655 -11.14 -13.38 9.13
N TYR A 656 -12.17 -12.52 9.15
CA TYR A 656 -12.29 -11.37 8.24
C TYR A 656 -11.85 -10.05 8.90
N PHE A 657 -11.42 -10.08 10.17
CA PHE A 657 -10.95 -8.91 10.90
C PHE A 657 -9.43 -8.73 10.81
N HIS A 658 -9.01 -7.49 10.57
CA HIS A 658 -7.61 -7.07 10.46
C HIS A 658 -7.39 -5.77 11.26
N ILE A 659 -6.14 -5.50 11.64
CA ILE A 659 -5.73 -4.23 12.23
C ILE A 659 -4.75 -3.58 11.26
N ASP A 660 -5.16 -2.50 10.61
CA ASP A 660 -4.25 -1.67 9.80
C ASP A 660 -3.57 -0.65 10.71
N SER A 661 -2.25 -0.51 10.58
CA SER A 661 -1.46 0.41 11.38
C SER A 661 -0.59 1.29 10.48
N ARG A 662 -0.49 2.58 10.85
CA ARG A 662 0.22 3.59 10.06
C ARG A 662 1.00 4.53 10.97
N GLU A 663 2.17 4.96 10.51
CA GLU A 663 2.96 5.96 11.22
C GLU A 663 2.17 7.26 11.46
N ALA A 664 2.28 7.79 12.67
CA ALA A 664 1.58 8.99 13.11
C ALA A 664 2.34 10.26 12.68
N ILE A 665 2.32 10.60 11.38
CA ILE A 665 2.91 11.89 10.92
C ILE A 665 1.97 13.05 11.34
N PRO A 666 2.46 14.11 12.03
CA PRO A 666 1.60 15.21 12.51
C PRO A 666 0.92 16.08 11.45
N THR A 667 1.13 15.87 10.15
CA THR A 667 0.53 16.69 9.08
C THR A 667 0.25 15.87 7.82
N ARG A 668 -1.04 15.81 7.44
CA ARG A 668 -1.63 15.31 6.16
C ARG A 668 -0.87 14.22 5.38
N GLY A 669 -1.44 13.01 5.42
CA GLY A 669 -1.42 12.05 4.29
C GLY A 669 -0.43 10.90 4.42
N ALA A 670 -0.97 9.69 4.60
CA ALA A 670 -0.35 8.37 4.35
C ALA A 670 1.18 8.31 4.56
N GLY A 671 1.60 8.22 5.83
CA GLY A 671 2.94 7.81 6.23
C GLY A 671 3.03 6.29 6.35
N ASP A 672 4.24 5.77 6.21
CA ASP A 672 4.65 4.36 6.10
C ASP A 672 3.89 3.34 6.99
N ALA A 673 3.88 2.08 6.54
CA ALA A 673 3.22 0.97 7.24
C ALA A 673 3.77 0.84 8.68
N GLY A 674 2.87 0.88 9.66
CA GLY A 674 3.21 0.68 11.06
C GLY A 674 3.50 -0.80 11.39
N PRO A 675 3.58 -1.16 12.68
CA PRO A 675 3.80 -2.56 13.09
C PRO A 675 2.66 -3.48 12.64
N ALA A 676 3.02 -4.69 12.19
CA ALA A 676 2.06 -5.71 11.81
C ALA A 676 1.36 -6.28 13.06
N PHE A 677 0.03 -6.42 12.98
CA PHE A 677 -0.80 -6.97 14.04
C PHE A 677 -1.44 -8.28 13.60
N THR A 678 -1.51 -9.26 14.51
CA THR A 678 -2.26 -10.50 14.33
C THR A 678 -3.48 -10.48 15.24
N VAL A 679 -4.69 -10.57 14.66
CA VAL A 679 -5.94 -10.66 15.44
C VAL A 679 -6.01 -12.06 16.07
N GLU A 680 -6.07 -12.11 17.40
CA GLU A 680 -6.19 -13.36 18.15
C GLU A 680 -7.66 -13.70 18.47
N LYS A 681 -8.51 -12.68 18.64
CA LYS A 681 -9.88 -12.86 19.14
C LYS A 681 -10.80 -11.68 18.83
N VAL A 682 -12.07 -11.97 18.53
CA VAL A 682 -13.13 -10.96 18.43
C VAL A 682 -14.30 -11.32 19.34
N ALA A 683 -14.52 -10.54 20.40
CA ALA A 683 -15.52 -10.86 21.41
C ALA A 683 -16.61 -9.80 21.53
N VAL A 684 -17.87 -10.22 21.64
CA VAL A 684 -18.99 -9.34 21.98
C VAL A 684 -18.75 -8.74 23.37
N LYS A 685 -18.79 -7.41 23.47
CA LYS A 685 -18.63 -6.67 24.72
C LYS A 685 -19.97 -6.17 25.25
N ASP A 686 -20.79 -5.58 24.38
CA ASP A 686 -22.14 -5.14 24.69
C ASP A 686 -23.04 -5.34 23.46
N ALA A 687 -23.89 -6.37 23.52
CA ALA A 687 -24.77 -6.72 22.42
C ALA A 687 -25.89 -5.69 22.17
N ALA A 688 -26.35 -5.00 23.22
CA ALA A 688 -27.43 -4.02 23.09
C ALA A 688 -26.95 -2.75 22.38
N GLU A 689 -25.70 -2.37 22.62
CA GLU A 689 -25.07 -1.19 22.03
C GLU A 689 -24.31 -1.48 20.72
N GLY A 690 -24.25 -2.74 20.29
CA GLY A 690 -23.52 -3.14 19.09
C GLY A 690 -22.00 -3.06 19.24
N ILE A 691 -21.47 -3.36 20.44
CA ILE A 691 -20.03 -3.19 20.75
C ILE A 691 -19.34 -4.54 20.87
N PHE A 692 -18.21 -4.68 20.18
CA PHE A 692 -17.29 -5.80 20.31
C PHE A 692 -15.87 -5.32 20.59
N THR A 693 -14.99 -6.23 20.99
CA THR A 693 -13.57 -5.98 21.20
C THR A 693 -12.76 -6.87 20.26
N VAL A 694 -11.84 -6.25 19.53
CA VAL A 694 -10.80 -6.94 18.77
C VAL A 694 -9.52 -6.94 19.61
N THR A 695 -9.00 -8.13 19.88
CA THR A 695 -7.73 -8.33 20.57
C THR A 695 -6.70 -8.77 19.53
N ALA A 696 -5.60 -8.02 19.44
CA ALA A 696 -4.53 -8.29 18.48
C ALA A 696 -3.14 -8.13 19.12
N THR A 697 -2.14 -8.81 18.58
CA THR A 697 -0.76 -8.74 19.07
C THR A 697 0.21 -8.24 18.01
N CYS A 698 1.24 -7.52 18.44
CA CYS A 698 2.36 -7.12 17.58
C CYS A 698 3.71 -7.26 18.30
N GLU A 699 4.80 -7.22 17.55
CA GLU A 699 6.16 -7.15 18.08
C GLU A 699 6.74 -5.75 17.86
N LEU A 700 7.29 -5.14 18.91
CA LEU A 700 7.93 -3.82 18.84
C LEU A 700 9.37 -3.88 19.38
N PRO A 701 10.36 -3.35 18.64
CA PRO A 701 11.76 -3.45 19.04
C PRO A 701 12.12 -2.57 20.24
N THR A 702 11.46 -1.42 20.42
CA THR A 702 11.63 -0.54 21.58
C THR A 702 10.32 0.22 21.85
N VAL A 703 9.95 0.38 23.12
CA VAL A 703 8.85 1.24 23.56
C VAL A 703 9.39 2.18 24.63
N ASP A 704 9.31 3.49 24.39
CA ASP A 704 9.69 4.50 25.37
C ASP A 704 8.57 4.62 26.44
N PRO A 705 8.78 4.18 27.69
CA PRO A 705 7.76 4.24 28.72
C PRO A 705 7.44 5.68 29.14
N VAL A 706 8.29 6.66 28.81
CA VAL A 706 8.16 8.05 29.27
C VAL A 706 7.04 8.76 28.52
N THR A 707 6.93 8.56 27.21
CA THR A 707 5.97 9.31 26.37
C THR A 707 4.54 8.79 26.48
N HIS A 708 4.35 7.53 26.91
CA HIS A 708 3.08 6.78 26.92
C HIS A 708 2.34 6.74 25.58
N LYS A 709 2.81 7.42 24.54
CA LYS A 709 2.13 7.60 23.25
C LYS A 709 2.97 6.98 22.16
N MET A 710 2.36 6.06 21.43
CA MET A 710 3.05 5.33 20.37
C MET A 710 3.16 6.18 19.10
N PRO A 711 4.22 6.00 18.29
CA PRO A 711 4.45 6.75 17.05
C PRO A 711 3.58 6.26 15.88
N PHE A 712 2.52 5.50 16.13
CA PHE A 712 1.62 4.95 15.12
C PHE A 712 0.16 5.03 15.57
N THR A 713 -0.73 4.93 14.59
CA THR A 713 -2.18 4.88 14.77
C THR A 713 -2.73 3.58 14.20
N VAL A 714 -3.91 3.15 14.67
CA VAL A 714 -4.53 1.88 14.26
C VAL A 714 -5.98 2.07 13.85
N ALA A 715 -6.41 1.28 12.87
CA ALA A 715 -7.79 1.11 12.46
C ALA A 715 -8.16 -0.38 12.49
N VAL A 716 -9.40 -0.70 12.87
CA VAL A 716 -9.97 -2.03 12.66
C VAL A 716 -10.57 -2.10 11.26
N GLU A 717 -10.22 -3.14 10.52
CA GLU A 717 -10.75 -3.45 9.21
C GLU A 717 -11.52 -4.76 9.27
N PHE A 718 -12.65 -4.81 8.58
CA PHE A 718 -13.45 -5.99 8.35
C PHE A 718 -13.64 -6.10 6.85
N GLU A 719 -12.96 -7.04 6.22
CA GLU A 719 -12.86 -7.11 4.75
C GLU A 719 -12.87 -8.53 4.20
N ASN A 720 -13.41 -8.67 2.99
CA ASN A 720 -13.32 -9.85 2.14
C ASN A 720 -12.84 -9.43 0.73
N SER A 721 -12.76 -10.38 -0.21
CA SER A 721 -12.29 -10.13 -1.58
C SER A 721 -13.05 -9.02 -2.34
N ASN A 722 -14.28 -8.71 -1.95
CA ASN A 722 -15.21 -7.83 -2.67
C ASN A 722 -15.67 -6.61 -1.86
N ASN A 723 -15.52 -6.61 -0.55
CA ASN A 723 -16.07 -5.62 0.37
C ASN A 723 -15.08 -5.28 1.48
N ASN A 724 -14.92 -4.00 1.81
CA ASN A 724 -14.11 -3.55 2.95
C ASN A 724 -14.91 -2.55 3.80
N ARG A 725 -14.91 -2.77 5.13
CA ARG A 725 -15.38 -1.84 6.15
C ARG A 725 -14.21 -1.51 7.08
N SER A 726 -13.76 -0.27 7.06
CA SER A 726 -12.65 0.20 7.90
C SER A 726 -13.10 1.33 8.83
N THR A 727 -12.54 1.35 10.03
CA THR A 727 -12.74 2.43 11.01
C THR A 727 -11.78 3.60 10.76
N SER A 728 -12.02 4.74 11.40
CA SER A 728 -11.03 5.83 11.43
C SER A 728 -9.83 5.47 12.31
N TYR A 729 -8.61 5.83 11.90
CA TYR A 729 -7.41 5.65 12.72
C TYR A 729 -7.50 6.35 14.07
N LYS A 730 -7.10 5.64 15.14
CA LYS A 730 -6.97 6.16 16.51
C LYS A 730 -5.54 6.01 17.02
N GLY A 731 -5.13 6.92 17.90
CA GLY A 731 -3.81 6.89 18.53
C GLY A 731 -3.67 5.69 19.46
N VAL A 732 -2.44 5.20 19.64
CA VAL A 732 -2.16 4.08 20.55
C VAL A 732 -1.39 4.59 21.77
N ARG A 733 -1.83 4.17 22.95
CA ARG A 733 -1.23 4.52 24.24
C ARG A 733 -0.61 3.30 24.89
N TYR A 734 0.68 3.38 25.21
CA TYR A 734 1.37 2.38 26.01
C TYR A 734 0.97 2.49 27.48
N VAL A 735 0.66 1.35 28.08
CA VAL A 735 0.33 1.22 29.50
C VAL A 735 1.33 0.26 30.16
N PRO A 736 2.26 0.76 31.00
CA PRO A 736 3.34 -0.05 31.59
C PRO A 736 2.83 -1.12 32.56
N ALA A 737 3.61 -2.20 32.70
CA ALA A 737 3.41 -3.21 33.75
C ALA A 737 3.78 -2.65 35.13
N GLN A 738 3.07 -3.06 36.19
CA GLN A 738 3.20 -2.47 37.53
C GLN A 738 4.45 -2.92 38.33
N SER A 739 4.95 -4.15 38.15
CA SER A 739 6.25 -4.63 38.69
C SER A 739 6.66 -5.98 38.05
N GLU A 740 7.94 -6.38 38.17
CA GLU A 740 8.48 -7.60 37.52
C GLU A 740 7.97 -8.91 38.16
N ASP A 741 7.88 -8.98 39.49
CA ASP A 741 7.42 -10.19 40.20
C ASP A 741 6.08 -10.02 40.93
N GLN A 742 5.55 -8.79 41.08
CA GLN A 742 4.27 -8.49 41.75
C GLN A 742 4.14 -9.07 43.16
N THR A 743 5.26 -9.26 43.86
CA THR A 743 5.28 -9.80 45.23
C THR A 743 5.43 -8.69 46.28
N THR A 744 5.05 -9.00 47.53
CA THR A 744 5.26 -8.08 48.67
C THR A 744 6.70 -8.15 49.15
N TYR A 745 7.30 -6.98 49.39
CA TYR A 745 8.66 -6.85 49.90
C TYR A 745 8.66 -6.41 51.35
N GLU A 746 9.51 -7.06 52.15
CA GLU A 746 9.88 -6.61 53.49
C GLU A 746 11.12 -5.71 53.39
N PHE A 747 11.04 -4.51 53.97
CA PHE A 747 12.11 -3.51 53.93
C PHE A 747 12.84 -3.47 55.28
N LYS A 748 14.17 -3.50 55.27
CA LYS A 748 15.01 -3.49 56.49
C LYS A 748 16.12 -2.46 56.42
N SER A 749 16.34 -1.73 57.51
CA SER A 749 17.51 -0.90 57.74
C SER A 749 18.39 -1.56 58.80
N GLY A 750 19.50 -2.18 58.39
CA GLY A 750 20.31 -3.02 59.28
C GLY A 750 19.47 -4.17 59.85
N THR A 751 19.26 -4.20 61.17
CA THR A 751 18.41 -5.20 61.84
C THR A 751 16.97 -4.73 62.09
N GLU A 752 16.66 -3.46 61.83
CA GLU A 752 15.32 -2.90 62.03
C GLU A 752 14.43 -3.16 60.80
N VAL A 753 13.22 -3.67 61.03
CA VAL A 753 12.18 -3.78 59.99
C VAL A 753 11.50 -2.43 59.85
N VAL A 754 11.50 -1.90 58.63
CA VAL A 754 10.89 -0.60 58.30
C VAL A 754 9.37 -0.75 58.29
N ARG A 755 8.67 0.16 58.97
CA ARG A 755 7.21 0.17 59.15
C ARG A 755 6.55 0.74 57.91
N THR A 756 6.44 -0.08 56.86
CA THR A 756 5.85 0.32 55.58
C THR A 756 4.36 0.01 55.49
N LYS A 757 3.65 0.73 54.61
CA LYS A 757 2.25 0.48 54.21
C LYS A 757 2.14 0.44 52.69
N ALA A 758 1.10 -0.21 52.18
CA ALA A 758 0.83 -0.30 50.74
C ALA A 758 0.10 0.94 50.17
N ASP A 759 -0.38 1.84 51.03
CA ASP A 759 -1.18 3.01 50.65
C ASP A 759 -0.45 4.32 51.02
N LEU A 760 -0.56 5.34 50.16
CA LEU A 760 0.06 6.66 50.33
C LEU A 760 -0.74 7.60 51.26
N GLY A 761 -1.96 7.22 51.64
CA GLY A 761 -2.88 7.97 52.48
C GLY A 761 -2.43 7.98 53.93
N LEU A 762 -2.47 9.15 54.59
CA LEU A 762 -2.10 9.27 56.00
C LEU A 762 -2.93 8.35 56.92
N SER A 763 -4.18 8.07 56.55
CA SER A 763 -5.07 7.15 57.29
C SER A 763 -4.56 5.71 57.39
N ALA A 764 -3.60 5.32 56.56
CA ALA A 764 -2.97 4.00 56.62
C ALA A 764 -1.89 3.89 57.71
N PHE A 765 -1.45 5.02 58.28
CA PHE A 765 -0.38 5.08 59.27
C PHE A 765 -0.93 5.35 60.68
N ALA A 766 -0.67 4.44 61.62
CA ALA A 766 -0.90 4.70 63.04
C ALA A 766 0.23 5.54 63.63
N GLU A 767 0.05 6.13 64.81
CA GLU A 767 1.06 7.01 65.43
C GLU A 767 2.39 6.27 65.68
N GLU A 768 2.33 4.97 65.98
CA GLU A 768 3.50 4.10 66.09
C GLU A 768 4.18 3.78 64.75
N ASP A 769 3.52 3.97 63.60
CA ASP A 769 4.10 3.77 62.27
C ASP A 769 4.88 5.00 61.77
N ILE A 770 4.82 6.13 62.50
CA ILE A 770 5.38 7.41 62.09
C ILE A 770 6.77 7.60 62.69
N TYR A 771 7.75 7.83 61.82
CA TYR A 771 9.13 8.10 62.20
C TYR A 771 9.33 9.57 62.57
N LYS A 772 9.94 9.84 63.73
CA LYS A 772 10.24 11.21 64.18
C LYS A 772 11.61 11.63 63.66
N HIS A 773 11.67 12.71 62.88
CA HIS A 773 12.91 13.16 62.24
C HIS A 773 13.26 14.60 62.60
N ALA A 774 14.28 14.77 63.44
CA ALA A 774 14.72 16.06 63.96
C ALA A 774 15.64 16.79 62.98
N VAL A 775 15.06 17.42 61.96
CA VAL A 775 15.79 18.10 60.87
C VAL A 775 15.41 19.56 60.67
N LEU A 776 14.43 20.07 61.42
CA LEU A 776 13.98 21.46 61.28
C LEU A 776 14.84 22.43 62.11
N GLY A 777 15.07 23.61 61.55
CA GLY A 777 15.77 24.71 62.18
C GLY A 777 15.25 26.07 61.71
N GLU A 778 15.58 27.12 62.46
CA GLU A 778 15.15 28.49 62.15
C GLU A 778 16.05 29.10 61.06
N VAL A 779 15.46 29.57 59.96
CA VAL A 779 16.14 30.24 58.85
C VAL A 779 15.49 31.60 58.62
N LYS A 780 16.30 32.62 58.32
CA LYS A 780 15.79 33.95 57.98
C LYS A 780 15.43 33.99 56.48
N ASN A 781 14.16 34.20 56.15
CA ASN A 781 13.71 34.41 54.78
C ASN A 781 13.26 35.87 54.58
N VAL A 782 14.10 36.66 53.90
CA VAL A 782 13.94 38.11 53.72
C VAL A 782 13.76 38.84 55.07
N ASP A 783 12.51 39.07 55.49
CA ASP A 783 12.11 39.79 56.71
C ASP A 783 11.25 38.95 57.69
N THR A 784 10.99 37.68 57.39
CA THR A 784 10.29 36.73 58.26
C THR A 784 11.19 35.56 58.66
N LYS A 785 10.91 34.98 59.83
CA LYS A 785 11.58 33.76 60.29
C LYS A 785 10.75 32.57 59.86
N VAL A 786 11.38 31.58 59.24
CA VAL A 786 10.73 30.31 58.87
C VAL A 786 11.43 29.15 59.57
N ILE A 787 10.67 28.12 59.93
CA ILE A 787 11.17 26.85 60.47
C ILE A 787 11.02 25.80 59.36
N GLN A 788 12.17 25.42 58.80
CA GLN A 788 12.23 24.52 57.65
C GLN A 788 13.37 23.50 57.83
N ILE A 789 13.49 22.54 56.91
CA ILE A 789 14.57 21.54 56.95
C ILE A 789 15.91 22.24 56.73
N VAL A 790 16.83 22.11 57.68
CA VAL A 790 18.18 22.74 57.62
C VAL A 790 19.30 21.73 57.42
N ASP A 791 18.99 20.45 57.57
CA ASP A 791 19.93 19.35 57.50
C ASP A 791 19.53 18.34 56.43
N ASN A 792 20.48 17.93 55.61
CA ASN A 792 20.30 16.85 54.66
C ASN A 792 20.61 15.50 55.32
N LEU A 793 19.73 15.06 56.21
CA LEU A 793 19.89 13.82 56.97
C LEU A 793 18.90 12.74 56.48
N PRO A 794 19.36 11.51 56.20
CA PRO A 794 18.48 10.39 55.90
C PRO A 794 17.63 10.02 57.11
N VAL A 795 16.42 9.52 56.85
CA VAL A 795 15.50 9.04 57.89
C VAL A 795 16.11 7.87 58.67
N PHE A 796 16.86 7.02 57.97
CA PHE A 796 17.57 5.88 58.56
C PHE A 796 19.08 6.04 58.42
N ALA A 797 19.82 5.68 59.47
CA ALA A 797 21.29 5.78 59.47
C ALA A 797 21.97 4.68 58.63
N THR A 798 21.30 3.54 58.43
CA THR A 798 21.76 2.44 57.57
C THR A 798 20.88 2.38 56.33
N GLU A 799 21.45 1.98 55.18
CA GLU A 799 20.71 1.79 53.94
C GLU A 799 19.53 0.82 54.13
N VAL A 800 18.39 1.17 53.54
CA VAL A 800 17.21 0.29 53.53
C VAL A 800 17.32 -0.65 52.32
N LEU A 801 17.15 -1.94 52.57
CA LEU A 801 17.13 -2.98 51.54
C LEU A 801 15.77 -3.68 51.54
N GLY A 802 15.26 -4.00 50.35
CA GLY A 802 14.02 -4.74 50.14
C GLY A 802 14.27 -6.20 49.83
N SER A 803 13.52 -7.09 50.47
CA SER A 803 13.54 -8.53 50.24
C SER A 803 12.14 -9.04 49.95
N SER A 804 11.96 -9.82 48.88
CA SER A 804 10.69 -10.50 48.62
C SER A 804 10.39 -11.50 49.74
N THR A 805 9.15 -11.51 50.23
CA THR A 805 8.70 -12.54 51.18
C THR A 805 8.29 -13.84 50.49
N ALA A 806 8.19 -13.84 49.15
CA ALA A 806 7.72 -14.97 48.35
C ALA A 806 8.80 -15.56 47.42
N ASN A 807 9.81 -14.77 47.04
CA ASN A 807 10.90 -15.19 46.16
C ASN A 807 12.26 -15.10 46.87
N GLU A 808 12.83 -16.27 47.20
CA GLU A 808 14.14 -16.37 47.87
C GLU A 808 15.31 -15.86 47.02
N SER A 809 15.14 -15.74 45.69
CA SER A 809 16.18 -15.20 44.80
C SER A 809 16.28 -13.67 44.87
N ASN A 810 15.21 -13.01 45.30
CA ASN A 810 15.09 -11.54 45.31
C ASN A 810 15.24 -11.01 46.74
N GLN A 811 16.45 -11.10 47.29
CA GLN A 811 16.79 -10.69 48.65
C GLN A 811 17.78 -9.53 48.66
N ASN A 812 17.65 -8.64 49.65
CA ASN A 812 18.58 -7.53 49.91
C ASN A 812 18.78 -6.58 48.71
N ILE A 813 17.71 -6.25 48.01
CA ILE A 813 17.72 -5.36 46.85
C ILE A 813 17.79 -3.89 47.32
N PRO A 814 18.67 -3.05 46.75
CA PRO A 814 18.72 -1.61 47.05
C PRO A 814 17.38 -0.93 46.83
N VAL A 815 17.08 0.08 47.65
CA VAL A 815 15.80 0.80 47.61
C VAL A 815 16.01 2.19 47.03
N VAL A 816 15.13 2.57 46.10
CA VAL A 816 15.01 3.95 45.65
C VAL A 816 13.84 4.63 46.37
N TYR A 817 14.04 5.91 46.69
CA TYR A 817 13.09 6.72 47.45
C TYR A 817 12.37 7.72 46.54
N SER A 818 11.10 7.97 46.80
CA SER A 818 10.30 8.96 46.10
C SER A 818 9.45 9.79 47.07
N LEU A 819 9.20 11.05 46.71
CA LEU A 819 8.38 11.92 47.54
C LEU A 819 6.91 11.57 47.33
N GLY A 820 6.22 11.22 48.41
CA GLY A 820 4.77 11.00 48.43
C GLY A 820 4.01 12.26 48.83
N ILE A 821 2.87 12.06 49.48
CA ILE A 821 1.98 13.15 49.91
C ILE A 821 2.52 13.75 51.22
N ILE A 822 2.47 15.08 51.32
CA ILE A 822 2.84 15.82 52.53
C ILE A 822 1.54 16.28 53.20
N TYR A 823 1.46 16.08 54.51
CA TYR A 823 0.32 16.45 55.33
C TYR A 823 0.74 17.48 56.39
N ASP A 824 -0.15 18.42 56.68
CA ASP A 824 0.04 19.33 57.83
C ASP A 824 -0.20 18.62 59.16
N GLU A 825 0.01 19.34 60.28
CA GLU A 825 -0.20 18.84 61.64
C GLU A 825 -1.64 18.34 61.91
N ALA A 826 -2.63 18.84 61.14
CA ALA A 826 -4.03 18.42 61.23
C ALA A 826 -4.36 17.23 60.32
N GLY A 827 -3.38 16.72 59.57
CA GLY A 827 -3.52 15.57 58.68
C GLY A 827 -4.15 15.90 57.32
N LYS A 828 -4.15 17.17 56.90
CA LYS A 828 -4.67 17.59 55.59
C LYS A 828 -3.54 17.60 54.54
N PRO A 829 -3.77 17.06 53.33
CA PRO A 829 -2.75 17.02 52.28
C PRO A 829 -2.41 18.42 51.76
N GLN A 830 -1.12 18.66 51.50
CA GLN A 830 -0.53 19.93 51.12
C GLN A 830 0.16 19.81 49.75
N PRO A 831 -0.58 19.99 48.63
CA PRO A 831 -0.07 19.73 47.27
C PRO A 831 0.99 20.73 46.79
N ASP A 832 1.16 21.86 47.46
CA ASP A 832 2.14 22.91 47.10
C ASP A 832 3.53 22.69 47.72
N LEU A 833 3.61 21.94 48.82
CA LEU A 833 4.86 21.66 49.54
C LEU A 833 5.87 20.76 48.80
N PRO A 834 5.48 19.84 47.89
CA PRO A 834 6.43 19.10 47.06
C PRO A 834 7.35 19.97 46.20
N ASN A 835 7.02 21.24 45.96
CA ASN A 835 7.92 22.19 45.29
C ASN A 835 9.07 22.68 46.20
N TYR A 836 8.91 22.56 47.51
CA TYR A 836 9.84 23.07 48.53
C TYR A 836 10.65 21.96 49.19
N ILE A 837 10.07 20.77 49.38
CA ILE A 837 10.73 19.63 50.03
C ILE A 837 11.18 18.63 48.98
N LYS A 838 12.40 18.11 49.14
CA LYS A 838 12.97 17.06 48.29
C LYS A 838 13.33 15.86 49.15
N VAL A 839 13.20 14.67 48.54
CA VAL A 839 13.79 13.43 49.06
C VAL A 839 14.89 12.99 48.10
N ASP A 840 16.06 12.68 48.65
CA ASP A 840 17.15 12.09 47.89
C ASP A 840 16.79 10.66 47.49
N MET A 841 16.87 10.37 46.19
CA MET A 841 16.39 9.10 45.63
C MET A 841 17.19 7.87 46.05
N HIS A 842 18.40 8.04 46.60
CA HIS A 842 19.31 6.94 46.91
C HIS A 842 19.40 6.65 48.40
N ASN A 843 19.28 7.66 49.27
CA ASN A 843 19.42 7.48 50.71
C ASN A 843 18.21 7.96 51.53
N GLY A 844 17.18 8.52 50.88
CA GLY A 844 15.96 8.98 51.56
C GLY A 844 16.14 10.24 52.40
N ALA A 845 17.23 10.99 52.21
CA ALA A 845 17.47 12.24 52.94
C ALA A 845 16.48 13.34 52.52
N LEU A 846 15.86 13.96 53.53
CA LEU A 846 14.96 15.09 53.33
C LEU A 846 15.76 16.39 53.32
N SER A 847 15.47 17.25 52.35
CA SER A 847 16.12 18.56 52.20
C SER A 847 15.17 19.60 51.61
N MET A 848 15.55 20.88 51.70
CA MET A 848 14.81 21.96 51.04
C MET A 848 15.31 22.15 49.60
N GLY A 849 14.38 22.10 48.65
CA GLY A 849 14.58 22.54 47.26
C GLY A 849 14.51 24.06 47.10
N LEU A 850 13.66 24.72 47.88
CA LEU A 850 13.47 26.17 47.94
C LEU A 850 13.16 26.58 49.39
N THR A 851 13.52 27.80 49.79
CA THR A 851 13.11 28.36 51.09
C THR A 851 11.59 28.54 51.12
N LEU A 852 10.95 28.22 52.25
CA LEU A 852 9.49 28.38 52.42
C LEU A 852 9.05 29.82 52.19
N ASP A 853 7.96 29.99 51.44
CA ASP A 853 7.29 31.28 51.26
C ASP A 853 5.99 31.31 52.11
N PRO A 854 5.97 32.02 53.25
CA PRO A 854 4.80 32.10 54.12
C PRO A 854 3.57 32.71 53.43
N SER A 855 3.73 33.43 52.32
CA SER A 855 2.59 33.97 51.56
C SER A 855 1.87 32.92 50.71
N ARG A 856 2.48 31.75 50.51
CA ARG A 856 1.97 30.68 49.64
C ARG A 856 1.73 29.37 50.38
N VAL A 857 2.57 29.01 51.35
CA VAL A 857 2.55 27.70 52.01
C VAL A 857 2.42 27.82 53.54
N THR A 858 3.54 27.80 54.26
CA THR A 858 3.62 27.89 55.73
C THR A 858 4.95 28.55 56.13
N ASP A 859 5.02 29.12 57.33
CA ASP A 859 6.26 29.57 57.96
C ASP A 859 6.87 28.54 58.93
N ASP A 860 6.15 27.49 59.30
CA ASP A 860 6.64 26.43 60.19
C ASP A 860 6.20 25.04 59.70
N LEU A 861 7.17 24.13 59.51
CA LEU A 861 6.95 22.73 59.14
C LEU A 861 6.90 21.78 60.36
N THR A 862 6.98 22.28 61.59
CA THR A 862 6.95 21.45 62.80
C THR A 862 5.64 20.66 62.86
N GLY A 863 5.75 19.33 63.03
CA GLY A 863 4.58 18.44 63.10
C GLY A 863 4.01 18.03 61.74
N TYR A 864 4.55 18.53 60.62
CA TYR A 864 4.14 18.08 59.29
C TYR A 864 4.61 16.64 59.05
N LYS A 865 3.78 15.88 58.35
CA LYS A 865 4.00 14.46 58.07
C LYS A 865 4.27 14.27 56.59
N VAL A 866 5.46 13.76 56.26
CA VAL A 866 5.91 13.50 54.89
C VAL A 866 5.82 12.01 54.62
N VAL A 867 5.00 11.60 53.66
CA VAL A 867 4.99 10.22 53.17
C VAL A 867 6.09 10.06 52.12
N ILE A 868 6.89 9.00 52.24
CA ILE A 868 7.99 8.68 51.35
C ILE A 868 7.75 7.29 50.77
N GLY A 869 7.84 7.17 49.44
CA GLY A 869 7.77 5.89 48.73
C GLY A 869 9.12 5.18 48.71
N LEU A 870 9.08 3.87 48.84
CA LEU A 870 10.19 2.93 48.79
C LEU A 870 9.90 1.92 47.67
N GLN A 871 10.85 1.75 46.76
CA GLN A 871 10.79 0.73 45.72
C GLN A 871 12.11 -0.02 45.68
N ALA A 872 12.07 -1.35 45.80
CA ALA A 872 13.26 -2.18 45.56
C ALA A 872 13.61 -2.10 44.06
N ARG A 873 14.84 -1.68 43.75
CA ARG A 873 15.29 -1.45 42.38
C ARG A 873 16.74 -1.89 42.20
N LYS A 874 16.98 -2.73 41.19
CA LYS A 874 18.31 -3.20 40.80
C LYS A 874 18.43 -3.18 39.28
N ASP A 875 19.58 -2.71 38.78
CA ASP A 875 19.89 -2.67 37.34
C ASP A 875 18.81 -1.95 36.48
N GLY A 876 18.14 -0.96 37.07
CA GLY A 876 17.08 -0.19 36.40
C GLY A 876 15.68 -0.80 36.48
N ILE A 877 15.53 -1.99 37.04
CA ILE A 877 14.28 -2.76 37.11
C ILE A 877 13.65 -2.68 38.50
N ASN A 878 12.33 -2.48 38.57
CA ASN A 878 11.57 -2.41 39.81
C ASN A 878 11.07 -3.81 40.22
N TYR A 879 11.39 -4.17 41.46
CA TYR A 879 11.06 -5.45 42.08
C TYR A 879 10.00 -5.29 43.15
N GLY A 880 8.94 -6.11 43.09
CA GLY A 880 7.80 -6.05 44.00
C GLY A 880 6.96 -4.78 43.92
N GLU A 881 5.89 -4.78 44.70
CA GLU A 881 4.99 -3.63 44.84
C GLU A 881 5.64 -2.47 45.62
N PRO A 882 5.35 -1.20 45.28
CA PRO A 882 5.84 -0.05 46.02
C PRO A 882 5.27 -0.03 47.44
N ALA A 883 6.08 0.45 48.40
CA ALA A 883 5.69 0.58 49.79
C ALA A 883 5.97 2.00 50.32
N TYR A 884 5.30 2.42 51.38
CA TYR A 884 5.32 3.80 51.85
C TYR A 884 5.63 3.88 53.34
N ILE A 885 6.45 4.85 53.75
CA ILE A 885 6.68 5.22 55.16
C ILE A 885 6.16 6.63 55.43
N CYS A 886 5.89 6.94 56.69
CA CYS A 886 5.50 8.29 57.12
C CYS A 886 6.52 8.85 58.11
N VAL A 887 6.90 10.11 57.91
CA VAL A 887 7.92 10.80 58.70
C VAL A 887 7.36 12.12 59.23
N GLU A 888 7.34 12.30 60.55
CA GLU A 888 7.00 13.55 61.20
C GLU A 888 8.24 14.44 61.36
N LEU A 889 8.16 15.66 60.84
CA LEU A 889 9.24 16.64 60.91
C LEU A 889 9.25 17.33 62.28
N GLN A 890 10.41 17.29 62.93
CA GLN A 890 10.60 17.87 64.27
C GLN A 890 11.74 18.89 64.28
N LYS A 891 11.58 19.87 65.17
CA LYS A 891 12.63 20.85 65.48
C LYS A 891 13.74 20.17 66.26
N LYS A 892 14.98 20.52 65.89
CA LYS A 892 16.19 20.08 66.58
C LYS A 892 16.31 20.61 68.00
#